data_AF-A0A522UPP3-F1
#
_entry.id   AF-A0A522UPP3-F1
#
_cell.length_a   1.000
_cell.length_b   1.000
_cell.length_c   1.000
_cell.angle_alpha   90.00
_cell.angle_beta   90.00
_cell.angle_gamma   90.00
#
_symmetry.space_group_name_H-M   'P 1'
#
loop_
_entity.id
_entity.type
_entity.pdbx_description
1 polymer ?
#
loop_
_entity_poly.entity_id
_entity_poly.type
_entity_poly.pdbx_seq_one_letter_code
_entity_poly.pdbx_strand_id
1 'polypeptide(L)'
;MEKHSCYDLADSEHMLRCVQEQFEHYQELLEQNGRVLAVIGDMEEKSLGEYLFDLNYIRSSLEQVRSSVREIIEKLIVLGGQEYESLRLAYSTIDAQLAQLLPGERPIDKTPYVLWFESLGRGDAFAVGGKNAQLGELRRIGLRVPEGFAITAWAYRCFLDHNDLQTRIREHLESVDVRDYDALVRVSGEVNAMVRSGSVPQDVADAIREGYEELVRRTGSEAVAIRSSGIGEDNLFSFAGQYATFLNVRRESVIDRWLDVVASEFTPQAIYYFLSHGLTEPDVAMPVGCVSMVDAASSGVVYTRDPVHPSDDSLLIHAILGLGESLVDGSLTPDVFAVSRADGSISKASIARKETRLAMSGDGGTALCDVDPVRASRSSISEAVLLQLVTCGLAVERHYGRPQDIEWATDVEGRLFLLQTRALQLVRHRCATDVSFVVSDADVLLSGGTTACPGAGFGPVVQVMTERDLRNVSDGSVVVALNPFPGLVITMGKARALITEVGGVANHIATLAREYRMPTVVGLRGATQLKPGTVVTVDATGGRILRGERPDVLASRRADAVNSFEDTPLFQGYRQILALIAPLHLMDPSAAEFTPQQCRTMHDITRFAHQRAMDEMFRRATRLDSAAQLGLQLSSTLPMRVSVLFLDRPISTMGDNGTIGEDDHDSLPMQAFWNGMKRQGWPSKGRTSSPLHSGLATQGHGRPVDGYSVKSYAVLSTTYMMLCLRMGYHFTTIESMCAEQPGKNYIRVQYKDGGASLERRIRRIRLIAEVLTRLRFDCTARADCLNAFCSCFEAPIIAETLGLLGRLVMMTKQLDMALSSDSVTDWYIEDFLRQLGLNRRATS
;
A
#
# COMPACT_ATOMS: atom_id res chain seq x y z
N MET A 1 40.45 -59.78 1.22
CA MET A 1 39.75 -58.80 0.36
C MET A 1 38.27 -59.13 0.43
N GLU A 2 37.38 -58.15 0.44
CA GLU A 2 35.93 -58.24 0.74
C GLU A 2 35.54 -58.14 2.23
N LYS A 3 35.68 -56.94 2.80
CA LYS A 3 34.86 -56.49 3.96
C LYS A 3 34.87 -54.96 4.21
N HIS A 4 35.24 -54.15 3.21
CA HIS A 4 35.26 -52.68 3.33
C HIS A 4 34.27 -51.95 2.39
N SER A 5 33.41 -52.66 1.66
CA SER A 5 32.55 -52.05 0.62
C SER A 5 31.17 -51.58 1.07
N CYS A 6 30.64 -52.07 2.20
CA CYS A 6 29.24 -51.79 2.60
C CYS A 6 29.06 -50.57 3.50
N TYR A 7 30.11 -50.12 4.21
CA TYR A 7 30.02 -48.96 5.11
C TYR A 7 30.12 -47.62 4.36
N ASP A 8 30.85 -47.56 3.23
CA ASP A 8 31.04 -46.32 2.46
C ASP A 8 29.82 -45.90 1.60
N LEU A 9 28.96 -46.85 1.20
CA LEU A 9 27.78 -46.58 0.36
C LEU A 9 26.62 -45.92 1.13
N ALA A 10 26.41 -46.29 2.40
CA ALA A 10 25.32 -45.75 3.22
C ALA A 10 25.58 -44.30 3.66
N ASP A 11 26.81 -43.97 4.04
CA ASP A 11 27.24 -42.60 4.37
C ASP A 11 27.15 -41.67 3.16
N SER A 12 27.46 -42.21 1.99
CA SER A 12 27.44 -41.52 0.72
C SER A 12 26.02 -41.20 0.22
N GLU A 13 25.08 -42.15 0.35
CA GLU A 13 23.67 -41.93 0.01
C GLU A 13 23.03 -40.89 0.96
N HIS A 14 23.39 -40.94 2.24
CA HIS A 14 22.94 -39.96 3.24
C HIS A 14 23.47 -38.55 2.95
N MET A 15 24.75 -38.42 2.57
CA MET A 15 25.35 -37.14 2.15
C MET A 15 24.67 -36.56 0.90
N LEU A 16 24.32 -37.40 -0.08
CA LEU A 16 23.63 -36.94 -1.29
C LEU A 16 22.22 -36.44 -0.97
N ARG A 17 21.45 -37.20 -0.19
CA ARG A 17 20.10 -36.79 0.24
C ARG A 17 20.14 -35.46 1.00
N CYS A 18 21.11 -35.27 1.89
CA CYS A 18 21.28 -34.03 2.61
C CYS A 18 21.51 -32.84 1.65
N VAL A 19 22.28 -33.02 0.57
CA VAL A 19 22.50 -31.96 -0.43
C VAL A 19 21.24 -31.70 -1.27
N GLN A 20 20.48 -32.74 -1.60
CA GLN A 20 19.21 -32.61 -2.32
C GLN A 20 18.16 -31.85 -1.50
N GLU A 21 17.96 -32.22 -0.23
CA GLU A 21 17.05 -31.53 0.71
C GLU A 21 17.42 -30.04 0.87
N GLN A 22 18.72 -29.73 0.94
CA GLN A 22 19.20 -28.35 1.02
C GLN A 22 18.94 -27.58 -0.28
N PHE A 23 19.10 -28.23 -1.43
CA PHE A 23 18.77 -27.61 -2.72
C PHE A 23 17.27 -27.32 -2.86
N GLU A 24 16.41 -28.20 -2.35
CA GLU A 24 14.96 -27.96 -2.29
C GLU A 24 14.65 -26.71 -1.46
N HIS A 25 15.24 -26.57 -0.27
CA HIS A 25 15.07 -25.37 0.55
C HIS A 25 15.59 -24.09 -0.13
N TYR A 26 16.67 -24.20 -0.89
CA TYR A 26 17.17 -23.10 -1.71
C TYR A 26 16.17 -22.72 -2.82
N GLN A 27 15.58 -23.68 -3.51
CA GLN A 27 14.56 -23.43 -4.53
C GLN A 27 13.30 -22.78 -3.95
N GLU A 28 12.81 -23.29 -2.82
CA GLU A 28 11.68 -22.72 -2.08
C GLU A 28 11.97 -21.26 -1.69
N LEU A 29 13.17 -20.97 -1.18
CA LEU A 29 13.60 -19.60 -0.87
C LEU A 29 13.53 -18.70 -2.11
N LEU A 30 13.99 -19.17 -3.27
CA LEU A 30 13.94 -18.39 -4.51
C LEU A 30 12.51 -18.16 -5.01
N GLU A 31 11.61 -19.11 -4.81
CA GLU A 31 10.19 -18.93 -5.12
C GLU A 31 9.55 -17.86 -4.25
N GLN A 32 9.79 -17.91 -2.93
CA GLN A 32 9.27 -16.89 -2.02
C GLN A 32 9.87 -15.51 -2.32
N ASN A 33 11.16 -15.44 -2.65
CA ASN A 33 11.80 -14.22 -3.12
C ASN A 33 11.07 -13.62 -4.33
N GLY A 34 10.75 -14.45 -5.33
CA GLY A 34 9.98 -14.02 -6.50
C GLY A 34 8.57 -13.51 -6.15
N ARG A 35 7.88 -14.16 -5.21
CA ARG A 35 6.56 -13.70 -4.72
C ARG A 35 6.65 -12.34 -4.05
N VAL A 36 7.63 -12.14 -3.15
CA VAL A 36 7.84 -10.85 -2.47
C VAL A 36 8.07 -9.75 -3.50
N LEU A 37 8.99 -9.94 -4.46
CA LEU A 37 9.30 -8.93 -5.46
C LEU A 37 8.10 -8.59 -6.37
N ALA A 38 7.25 -9.58 -6.70
CA ALA A 38 6.03 -9.34 -7.47
C ALA A 38 5.03 -8.47 -6.70
N VAL A 39 4.82 -8.74 -5.40
CA VAL A 39 3.93 -7.94 -4.54
C VAL A 39 4.49 -6.53 -4.33
N ILE A 40 5.81 -6.40 -4.11
CA ILE A 40 6.48 -5.09 -4.01
C ILE A 40 6.27 -4.29 -5.30
N GLY A 41 6.45 -4.90 -6.47
CA GLY A 41 6.24 -4.23 -7.75
C GLY A 41 4.80 -3.74 -7.95
N ASP A 42 3.79 -4.56 -7.62
CA ASP A 42 2.37 -4.15 -7.65
C ASP A 42 2.10 -2.99 -6.67
N MET A 43 2.73 -3.02 -5.48
CA MET A 43 2.59 -1.93 -4.51
C MET A 43 3.27 -0.63 -4.99
N GLU A 44 4.46 -0.73 -5.57
CA GLU A 44 5.15 0.44 -6.14
C GLU A 44 4.36 1.06 -7.30
N GLU A 45 3.75 0.24 -8.17
CA GLU A 45 2.90 0.72 -9.26
C GLU A 45 1.68 1.50 -8.73
N LYS A 46 0.98 0.96 -7.73
CA LYS A 46 -0.17 1.64 -7.10
C LYS A 46 0.21 2.90 -6.34
N SER A 47 1.46 3.02 -5.90
CA SER A 47 2.00 4.22 -5.27
C SER A 47 2.18 5.41 -6.23
N LEU A 48 2.00 5.21 -7.54
CA LEU A 48 2.08 6.27 -8.55
C LEU A 48 0.81 7.15 -8.61
N GLY A 49 -0.21 6.87 -7.80
CA GLY A 49 -1.40 7.72 -7.66
C GLY A 49 -2.45 7.57 -8.76
N GLU A 50 -2.19 6.74 -9.78
CA GLU A 50 -3.09 6.50 -10.91
C GLU A 50 -4.22 5.51 -10.61
N TYR A 51 -4.08 4.72 -9.54
CA TYR A 51 -5.02 3.66 -9.17
C TYR A 51 -5.64 3.92 -7.79
N LEU A 52 -6.95 3.69 -7.69
CA LEU A 52 -7.67 3.69 -6.41
C LEU A 52 -7.48 2.33 -5.73
N PHE A 53 -7.07 2.34 -4.46
CA PHE A 53 -7.01 1.15 -3.62
C PHE A 53 -7.62 1.40 -2.24
N ASP A 54 -8.01 0.34 -1.55
CA ASP A 54 -8.60 0.37 -0.22
C ASP A 54 -7.65 -0.23 0.84
N LEU A 55 -8.07 -0.23 2.11
CA LEU A 55 -7.29 -0.84 3.19
C LEU A 55 -7.17 -2.36 3.05
N ASN A 56 -8.16 -3.03 2.45
CA ASN A 56 -8.12 -4.47 2.19
C ASN A 56 -6.94 -4.83 1.29
N TYR A 57 -6.75 -4.07 0.22
CA TYR A 57 -5.59 -4.21 -0.64
C TYR A 57 -4.29 -4.09 0.17
N ILE A 58 -4.13 -3.02 0.96
CA ILE A 58 -2.92 -2.80 1.78
C ILE A 58 -2.68 -3.98 2.73
N ARG A 59 -3.71 -4.43 3.46
CA ARG A 59 -3.60 -5.55 4.41
C ARG A 59 -3.25 -6.85 3.72
N SER A 60 -3.90 -7.16 2.60
CA SER A 60 -3.64 -8.39 1.84
C SER A 60 -2.23 -8.44 1.26
N SER A 61 -1.74 -7.33 0.68
CA SER A 61 -0.37 -7.22 0.18
C SER A 61 0.65 -7.33 1.32
N LEU A 62 0.38 -6.68 2.45
CA LEU A 62 1.27 -6.75 3.60
C LEU A 62 1.37 -8.18 4.16
N GLU A 63 0.26 -8.89 4.28
CA GLU A 63 0.25 -10.27 4.76
C GLU A 63 1.02 -11.20 3.82
N GLN A 64 0.89 -11.01 2.51
CA GLN A 64 1.68 -11.76 1.52
C GLN A 64 3.19 -11.49 1.69
N VAL A 65 3.60 -10.22 1.83
CA VAL A 65 5.00 -9.86 2.07
C VAL A 65 5.48 -10.45 3.40
N ARG A 66 4.73 -10.29 4.49
CA ARG A 66 5.05 -10.81 5.83
C ARG A 66 5.27 -12.31 5.82
N SER A 67 4.36 -13.06 5.20
CA SER A 67 4.40 -14.51 5.11
C SER A 67 5.60 -14.98 4.29
N SER A 68 5.78 -14.45 3.08
CA SER A 68 6.89 -14.87 2.21
C SER A 68 8.26 -14.48 2.77
N VAL A 69 8.42 -13.31 3.39
CA VAL A 69 9.70 -12.92 4.02
C VAL A 69 10.02 -13.80 5.22
N ARG A 70 9.02 -14.17 6.04
CA ARG A 70 9.21 -15.11 7.15
C ARG A 70 9.71 -16.46 6.64
N GLU A 71 9.08 -16.98 5.59
CA GLU A 71 9.50 -18.24 4.97
C GLU A 71 10.93 -18.15 4.41
N ILE A 72 11.31 -17.04 3.76
CA ILE A 72 12.69 -16.81 3.28
C ILE A 72 13.70 -16.89 4.43
N ILE A 73 13.41 -16.26 5.57
CA ILE A 73 14.29 -16.28 6.75
C ILE A 73 14.45 -17.71 7.27
N GLU A 74 13.35 -18.45 7.42
CA GLU A 74 13.38 -19.83 7.91
C GLU A 74 14.19 -20.74 6.98
N LYS A 75 13.98 -20.65 5.67
CA LYS A 75 14.77 -21.44 4.70
C LYS A 75 16.26 -21.08 4.74
N LEU A 76 16.61 -19.81 4.90
CA LEU A 76 18.01 -19.41 5.04
C LEU A 76 18.66 -19.97 6.31
N ILE A 77 17.93 -19.98 7.43
CA ILE A 77 18.43 -20.55 8.69
C ILE A 77 18.64 -22.06 8.54
N VAL A 78 17.76 -22.76 7.83
CA VAL A 78 17.96 -24.19 7.51
C VAL A 78 19.19 -24.41 6.64
N LEU A 79 19.44 -23.52 5.66
CA LEU A 79 20.59 -23.60 4.77
C LEU A 79 21.92 -23.33 5.50
N GLY A 80 21.97 -22.24 6.25
CA GLY A 80 23.21 -21.65 6.72
C GLY A 80 23.43 -21.70 8.24
N GLY A 81 22.43 -22.18 9.00
CA GLY A 81 22.51 -22.36 10.44
C GLY A 81 22.27 -21.08 11.27
N GLN A 82 22.69 -21.11 12.53
CA GLN A 82 22.32 -20.09 13.52
C GLN A 82 22.91 -18.70 13.27
N GLU A 83 23.89 -18.55 12.37
CA GLU A 83 24.46 -17.24 12.04
C GLU A 83 23.40 -16.26 11.45
N TYR A 84 22.32 -16.81 10.89
CA TYR A 84 21.24 -16.04 10.27
C TYR A 84 20.05 -15.74 11.21
N GLU A 85 20.06 -16.24 12.46
CA GLU A 85 18.95 -15.98 13.41
C GLU A 85 18.72 -14.49 13.68
N SER A 86 19.77 -13.68 13.57
CA SER A 86 19.70 -12.22 13.71
C SER A 86 18.76 -11.54 12.70
N LEU A 87 18.44 -12.17 11.56
CA LEU A 87 17.42 -11.69 10.62
C LEU A 87 16.01 -11.70 11.22
N ARG A 88 15.69 -12.61 12.15
CA ARG A 88 14.39 -12.62 12.82
C ARG A 88 14.18 -11.34 13.64
N LEU A 89 15.25 -10.81 14.23
CA LEU A 89 15.21 -9.55 14.99
C LEU A 89 15.04 -8.33 14.06
N ALA A 90 15.73 -8.33 12.91
CA ALA A 90 15.53 -7.29 11.91
C ALA A 90 14.09 -7.30 11.38
N TYR A 91 13.56 -8.48 11.06
CA TYR A 91 12.16 -8.66 10.66
C TYR A 91 11.19 -8.17 11.72
N SER A 92 11.34 -8.60 12.99
CA SER A 92 10.40 -8.21 14.06
C SER A 92 10.42 -6.71 14.34
N THR A 93 11.57 -6.05 14.16
CA THR A 93 11.69 -4.60 14.32
C THR A 93 10.92 -3.86 13.22
N ILE A 94 11.08 -4.26 11.96
CA ILE A 94 10.36 -3.67 10.82
C ILE A 94 8.87 -3.97 10.93
N ASP A 95 8.51 -5.20 11.29
CA ASP A 95 7.12 -5.64 11.44
C ASP A 95 6.37 -4.88 12.54
N ALA A 96 7.04 -4.61 13.67
CA ALA A 96 6.49 -3.78 14.75
C ALA A 96 6.26 -2.33 14.31
N GLN A 97 7.10 -1.78 13.43
CA GLN A 97 6.89 -0.45 12.86
C GLN A 97 5.72 -0.44 11.87
N LEU A 98 5.60 -1.46 11.02
CA LEU A 98 4.48 -1.63 10.10
C LEU A 98 3.14 -1.73 10.84
N ALA A 99 3.10 -2.49 11.94
CA ALA A 99 1.91 -2.61 12.78
C ALA A 99 1.43 -1.25 13.36
N GLN A 100 2.36 -0.33 13.66
CA GLN A 100 2.00 1.01 14.17
C GLN A 100 1.41 1.94 13.11
N LEU A 101 1.60 1.64 11.82
CA LEU A 101 1.15 2.46 10.69
C LEU A 101 -0.21 2.02 10.15
N LEU A 102 -0.62 0.78 10.40
CA LEU A 102 -1.92 0.28 9.97
C LEU A 102 -3.06 0.80 10.85
N PRO A 103 -4.13 1.36 10.26
CA PRO A 103 -5.37 1.60 10.99
C PRO A 103 -5.91 0.27 11.53
N GLY A 104 -6.18 0.20 12.83
CA GLY A 104 -6.87 -0.92 13.46
C GLY A 104 -6.07 -1.91 14.30
N GLU A 105 -4.74 -1.88 14.23
CA GLU A 105 -3.89 -2.66 15.15
C GLU A 105 -3.49 -1.87 16.40
N ARG A 106 -3.96 -0.63 16.54
CA ARG A 106 -3.67 0.20 17.71
C ARG A 106 -4.62 -0.18 18.85
N PRO A 107 -4.12 -0.73 19.96
CA PRO A 107 -4.96 -0.98 21.12
C PRO A 107 -5.56 0.35 21.62
N ILE A 108 -6.80 0.31 22.08
CA ILE A 108 -7.41 1.45 22.76
C ILE A 108 -6.66 1.68 24.06
N ASP A 109 -5.90 2.77 24.12
CA ASP A 109 -5.11 3.13 25.29
C ASP A 109 -6.00 3.41 26.49
N LYS A 110 -5.51 3.04 27.68
CA LYS A 110 -6.21 3.32 28.93
C LYS A 110 -6.18 4.81 29.25
N THR A 111 -7.33 5.46 29.18
CA THR A 111 -7.54 6.86 29.55
C THR A 111 -8.59 6.99 30.66
N PRO A 112 -8.78 8.18 31.27
CA PRO A 112 -10.01 8.48 31.99
C PRO A 112 -11.25 8.25 31.11
N TYR A 113 -12.40 7.94 31.72
CA TYR A 113 -13.66 7.73 30.99
C TYR A 113 -14.20 9.02 30.36
N VAL A 114 -13.90 10.16 30.96
CA VAL A 114 -14.26 11.49 30.48
C VAL A 114 -13.04 12.40 30.40
N LEU A 115 -12.92 13.18 29.32
CA LEU A 115 -11.85 14.16 29.11
C LEU A 115 -12.44 15.50 28.65
N TRP A 116 -12.07 16.59 29.31
CA TRP A 116 -12.58 17.93 29.03
C TRP A 116 -11.94 18.54 27.79
N PHE A 117 -12.72 19.26 26.98
CA PHE A 117 -12.23 19.90 25.75
C PHE A 117 -11.06 20.86 25.98
N GLU A 118 -10.94 21.46 27.18
CA GLU A 118 -9.81 22.32 27.56
C GLU A 118 -8.46 21.60 27.59
N SER A 119 -8.46 20.27 27.78
CA SER A 119 -7.27 19.43 27.84
C SER A 119 -6.88 18.83 26.49
N LEU A 120 -7.78 18.88 25.50
CA LEU A 120 -7.66 18.17 24.23
C LEU A 120 -7.01 19.01 23.13
N GLY A 121 -6.46 18.35 22.13
CA GLY A 121 -6.18 18.92 20.81
C GLY A 121 -6.04 17.84 19.76
N ARG A 122 -5.51 18.23 18.59
CA ARG A 122 -5.51 17.37 17.38
C ARG A 122 -4.88 15.98 17.57
N GLY A 123 -3.92 15.84 18.49
CA GLY A 123 -3.21 14.57 18.74
C GLY A 123 -4.04 13.53 19.49
N ASP A 124 -5.14 13.94 20.12
CA ASP A 124 -5.96 13.10 20.99
C ASP A 124 -7.07 12.35 20.23
N ALA A 125 -7.09 12.46 18.89
CA ALA A 125 -8.15 11.91 18.04
C ALA A 125 -8.38 10.40 18.21
N PHE A 126 -7.38 9.63 18.60
CA PHE A 126 -7.55 8.19 18.89
C PHE A 126 -8.25 7.92 20.23
N ALA A 127 -8.16 8.83 21.19
CA ALA A 127 -8.79 8.68 22.51
C ALA A 127 -10.22 9.22 22.54
N VAL A 128 -10.49 10.30 21.79
CA VAL A 128 -11.76 11.06 21.86
C VAL A 128 -12.46 11.21 20.52
N GLY A 129 -11.86 10.71 19.43
CA GLY A 129 -12.33 10.90 18.07
C GLY A 129 -11.97 12.24 17.46
N GLY A 130 -12.16 12.33 16.14
CA GLY A 130 -11.82 13.51 15.35
C GLY A 130 -12.54 14.77 15.83
N LYS A 131 -13.87 14.74 15.90
CA LYS A 131 -14.71 15.92 16.20
C LYS A 131 -14.38 16.55 17.55
N ASN A 132 -14.28 15.74 18.60
CA ASN A 132 -13.94 16.21 19.94
C ASN A 132 -12.51 16.78 20.00
N ALA A 133 -11.55 16.13 19.34
CA ALA A 133 -10.17 16.61 19.26
C ALA A 133 -10.09 17.98 18.55
N GLN A 134 -10.86 18.16 17.47
CA GLN A 134 -10.91 19.43 16.75
C GLN A 134 -11.55 20.55 17.59
N LEU A 135 -12.57 20.27 18.40
CA LEU A 135 -13.15 21.26 19.32
C LEU A 135 -12.14 21.73 20.37
N GLY A 136 -11.35 20.80 20.93
CA GLY A 136 -10.24 21.15 21.82
C GLY A 136 -9.16 22.00 21.13
N GLU A 137 -8.83 21.66 19.88
CA GLU A 137 -7.85 22.41 19.08
C GLU A 137 -8.32 23.84 18.76
N LEU A 138 -9.59 24.03 18.39
CA LEU A 138 -10.19 25.34 18.16
C LEU A 138 -10.14 26.22 19.43
N ARG A 139 -10.36 25.63 20.60
CA ARG A 139 -10.23 26.32 21.89
C ARG A 139 -8.79 26.75 22.16
N ARG A 140 -7.80 25.90 21.85
CA ARG A 140 -6.37 26.20 22.03
C ARG A 140 -5.90 27.40 21.23
N ILE A 141 -6.48 27.63 20.04
CA ILE A 141 -6.20 28.82 19.22
C ILE A 141 -7.05 30.04 19.59
N GLY A 142 -7.79 29.98 20.70
CA GLY A 142 -8.54 31.11 21.25
C GLY A 142 -9.90 31.37 20.60
N LEU A 143 -10.42 30.42 19.80
CA LEU A 143 -11.75 30.52 19.21
C LEU A 143 -12.81 30.00 20.19
N ARG A 144 -14.00 30.59 20.13
CA ARG A 144 -15.11 30.22 21.02
C ARG A 144 -15.77 28.95 20.51
N VAL A 145 -15.68 27.89 21.31
CA VAL A 145 -16.44 26.65 21.17
C VAL A 145 -17.35 26.49 22.40
N PRO A 146 -18.47 25.75 22.30
CA PRO A 146 -19.26 25.43 23.49
C PRO A 146 -18.46 24.59 24.49
N GLU A 147 -18.72 24.78 25.78
CA GLU A 147 -18.12 23.97 26.84
C GLU A 147 -18.59 22.51 26.73
N GLY A 148 -17.72 21.56 27.04
CA GLY A 148 -18.04 20.14 26.93
C GLY A 148 -16.88 19.21 27.29
N PHE A 149 -17.19 17.92 27.28
CA PHE A 149 -16.25 16.85 27.50
C PHE A 149 -16.52 15.68 26.55
N ALA A 150 -15.48 14.90 26.26
CA ALA A 150 -15.57 13.67 25.50
C ALA A 150 -15.67 12.47 26.45
N ILE A 151 -16.60 11.56 26.16
CA ILE A 151 -16.64 10.19 26.67
C ILE A 151 -15.71 9.38 25.77
N THR A 152 -14.69 8.77 26.34
CA THR A 152 -13.51 8.28 25.60
C THR A 152 -13.72 6.92 24.92
N ALA A 153 -12.86 6.59 23.96
CA ALA A 153 -12.78 5.25 23.37
C ALA A 153 -12.54 4.17 24.45
N TRP A 154 -11.85 4.51 25.53
CA TRP A 154 -11.66 3.62 26.67
C TRP A 154 -12.97 3.31 27.41
N ALA A 155 -13.85 4.31 27.61
CA ALA A 155 -15.17 4.08 28.20
C ALA A 155 -16.03 3.15 27.32
N TYR A 156 -16.00 3.37 26.00
CA TYR A 156 -16.63 2.48 25.02
C TYR A 156 -16.09 1.05 25.11
N ARG A 157 -14.76 0.88 25.16
CA ARG A 157 -14.10 -0.42 25.30
C ARG A 157 -14.55 -1.15 26.57
N CYS A 158 -14.53 -0.46 27.71
CA CYS A 158 -14.97 -1.03 28.99
C CYS A 158 -16.43 -1.48 28.96
N PHE A 159 -17.31 -0.74 28.27
CA PHE A 159 -18.70 -1.14 28.09
C PHE A 159 -18.83 -2.42 27.26
N LEU A 160 -18.12 -2.52 26.12
CA LEU A 160 -18.18 -3.72 25.30
C LEU A 160 -17.60 -4.96 26.01
N ASP A 161 -16.48 -4.79 26.72
CA ASP A 161 -15.83 -5.87 27.49
C ASP A 161 -16.73 -6.36 28.62
N HIS A 162 -17.39 -5.45 29.35
CA HIS A 162 -18.29 -5.81 30.45
C HIS A 162 -19.49 -6.67 30.01
N ASN A 163 -19.88 -6.57 28.74
CA ASN A 163 -21.04 -7.25 28.18
C ASN A 163 -20.69 -8.40 27.21
N ASP A 164 -19.39 -8.75 27.09
CA ASP A 164 -18.86 -9.72 26.13
C ASP A 164 -19.32 -9.46 24.68
N LEU A 165 -19.50 -8.18 24.32
CA LEU A 165 -20.11 -7.79 23.04
C LEU A 165 -19.14 -7.91 21.87
N GLN A 166 -17.84 -7.71 22.10
CA GLN A 166 -16.84 -7.66 21.03
C GLN A 166 -16.83 -8.89 20.12
N THR A 167 -16.73 -10.08 20.72
CA THR A 167 -16.67 -11.34 19.98
C THR A 167 -17.98 -11.58 19.22
N ARG A 168 -19.11 -11.32 19.88
CA ARG A 168 -20.45 -11.56 19.31
C ARG A 168 -20.74 -10.64 18.13
N ILE A 169 -20.40 -9.36 18.25
CA ILE A 169 -20.53 -8.37 17.17
C ILE A 169 -19.67 -8.82 15.98
N ARG A 170 -18.40 -9.18 16.22
CA ARG A 170 -17.50 -9.66 15.16
C ARG A 170 -18.06 -10.85 14.39
N GLU A 171 -18.54 -11.86 15.09
CA GLU A 171 -19.15 -13.05 14.47
C GLU A 171 -20.35 -12.70 13.58
N HIS A 172 -21.17 -11.72 13.99
CA HIS A 172 -22.29 -11.27 13.17
C HIS A 172 -21.78 -10.52 11.93
N LEU A 173 -20.82 -9.62 12.08
CA LEU A 173 -20.27 -8.82 10.99
C LEU A 173 -19.52 -9.68 9.93
N GLU A 174 -18.75 -10.68 10.36
CA GLU A 174 -18.02 -11.59 9.46
C GLU A 174 -18.95 -12.47 8.61
N SER A 175 -20.18 -12.70 9.07
CA SER A 175 -21.17 -13.53 8.37
C SER A 175 -21.96 -12.79 7.27
N VAL A 176 -21.80 -11.47 7.17
CA VAL A 176 -22.60 -10.63 6.27
C VAL A 176 -21.95 -10.50 4.90
N ASP A 177 -22.70 -10.82 3.86
CA ASP A 177 -22.38 -10.37 2.50
C ASP A 177 -22.76 -8.88 2.37
N VAL A 178 -21.75 -8.02 2.22
CA VAL A 178 -21.91 -6.56 2.02
C VAL A 178 -22.74 -6.19 0.78
N ARG A 179 -22.92 -7.12 -0.15
CA ARG A 179 -23.72 -6.91 -1.37
C ARG A 179 -25.20 -7.15 -1.14
N ASP A 180 -25.57 -7.82 -0.05
CA ASP A 180 -26.95 -8.08 0.35
C ASP A 180 -27.43 -7.05 1.39
N TYR A 181 -28.23 -6.10 0.93
CA TYR A 181 -28.81 -5.07 1.79
C TYR A 181 -29.76 -5.64 2.86
N ASP A 182 -30.51 -6.68 2.56
CA ASP A 182 -31.45 -7.27 3.52
C ASP A 182 -30.68 -8.00 4.64
N ALA A 183 -29.53 -8.61 4.31
CA ALA A 183 -28.61 -9.15 5.31
C ALA A 183 -28.00 -8.05 6.20
N LEU A 184 -27.58 -6.93 5.61
CA LEU A 184 -27.05 -5.77 6.34
C LEU A 184 -28.09 -5.21 7.34
N VAL A 185 -29.35 -5.03 6.90
CA VAL A 185 -30.42 -4.53 7.77
C VAL A 185 -30.72 -5.50 8.92
N ARG A 186 -30.77 -6.80 8.65
CA ARG A 186 -30.98 -7.82 9.69
C ARG A 186 -29.87 -7.79 10.74
N VAL A 187 -28.62 -7.88 10.31
CA VAL A 187 -27.47 -7.91 11.23
C VAL A 187 -27.32 -6.58 11.97
N SER A 188 -27.56 -5.45 11.31
CA SER A 188 -27.63 -4.15 11.96
C SER A 188 -28.66 -4.14 13.10
N GLY A 189 -29.87 -4.66 12.87
CA GLY A 189 -30.92 -4.73 13.89
C GLY A 189 -30.54 -5.63 15.07
N GLU A 190 -29.96 -6.79 14.80
CA GLU A 190 -29.49 -7.74 15.82
C GLU A 190 -28.37 -7.12 16.68
N VAL A 191 -27.35 -6.53 16.05
CA VAL A 191 -26.24 -5.88 16.75
C VAL A 191 -26.71 -4.66 17.56
N ASN A 192 -27.57 -3.82 16.98
CA ASN A 192 -28.15 -2.68 17.70
C ASN A 192 -28.90 -3.13 18.96
N ALA A 193 -29.70 -4.19 18.87
CA ALA A 193 -30.44 -4.73 20.00
C ALA A 193 -29.49 -5.28 21.09
N MET A 194 -28.40 -5.95 20.69
CA MET A 194 -27.37 -6.42 21.62
C MET A 194 -26.70 -5.26 22.36
N VAL A 195 -26.28 -4.21 21.64
CA VAL A 195 -25.64 -3.04 22.25
C VAL A 195 -26.60 -2.30 23.18
N ARG A 196 -27.85 -2.07 22.76
CA ARG A 196 -28.86 -1.35 23.56
C ARG A 196 -29.31 -2.10 24.82
N SER A 197 -29.19 -3.43 24.84
CA SER A 197 -29.53 -4.25 26.00
C SER A 197 -28.36 -4.48 26.96
N GLY A 198 -27.15 -4.01 26.62
CA GLY A 198 -25.98 -4.11 27.47
C GLY A 198 -26.09 -3.25 28.73
N SER A 199 -25.57 -3.74 29.86
CA SER A 199 -25.47 -2.97 31.09
C SER A 199 -24.27 -2.04 31.06
N VAL A 200 -24.47 -0.76 31.36
CA VAL A 200 -23.37 0.21 31.49
C VAL A 200 -22.62 -0.05 32.81
N PRO A 201 -21.28 -0.24 32.78
CA PRO A 201 -20.49 -0.32 33.99
C PRO A 201 -20.72 0.88 34.90
N GLN A 202 -20.86 0.64 36.21
CA GLN A 202 -21.25 1.67 37.17
C GLN A 202 -20.24 2.83 37.22
N ASP A 203 -18.95 2.52 37.12
CA ASP A 203 -17.85 3.50 37.11
C ASP A 203 -17.86 4.38 35.86
N VAL A 204 -18.19 3.83 34.69
CA VAL A 204 -18.42 4.60 33.45
C VAL A 204 -19.65 5.50 33.60
N ALA A 205 -20.76 4.94 34.10
CA ALA A 205 -22.00 5.69 34.30
C ALA A 205 -21.82 6.85 35.29
N ASP A 206 -21.10 6.63 36.39
CA ASP A 206 -20.82 7.66 37.39
C ASP A 206 -19.92 8.76 36.82
N ALA A 207 -18.86 8.41 36.09
CA ALA A 207 -18.00 9.40 35.44
C ALA A 207 -18.76 10.29 34.43
N ILE A 208 -19.70 9.72 33.66
CA ILE A 208 -20.55 10.48 32.73
C ILE A 208 -21.49 11.43 33.49
N ARG A 209 -22.13 10.96 34.57
CA ARG A 209 -23.03 11.77 35.41
C ARG A 209 -22.28 12.92 36.08
N GLU A 210 -21.12 12.65 36.65
CA GLU A 210 -20.26 13.66 37.28
C GLU A 210 -19.80 14.71 36.27
N GLY A 211 -19.39 14.28 35.08
CA GLY A 211 -19.04 15.16 33.97
C GLY A 211 -20.21 16.07 33.56
N TYR A 212 -21.41 15.51 33.44
CA TYR A 212 -22.63 16.28 33.14
C TYR A 212 -22.93 17.31 34.23
N GLU A 213 -22.94 16.91 35.51
CA GLU A 213 -23.22 17.83 36.62
C GLU A 213 -22.21 18.98 36.69
N GLU A 214 -20.93 18.69 36.47
CA GLU A 214 -19.89 19.71 36.39
C GLU A 214 -20.09 20.64 35.19
N LEU A 215 -20.50 20.12 34.02
CA LEU A 215 -20.80 20.94 32.85
C LEU A 215 -21.98 21.90 33.12
N VAL A 216 -23.03 21.40 33.79
CA VAL A 216 -24.16 22.23 34.24
C VAL A 216 -23.68 23.32 35.22
N ARG A 217 -22.80 22.99 36.18
CA ARG A 217 -22.22 23.98 37.10
C ARG A 217 -21.42 25.07 36.38
N ARG A 218 -20.64 24.70 35.35
CA ARG A 218 -19.80 25.64 34.58
C ARG A 218 -20.60 26.58 33.69
N THR A 219 -21.70 26.08 33.11
CA THR A 219 -22.44 26.79 32.06
C THR A 219 -23.78 27.36 32.53
N GLY A 220 -24.34 26.85 33.62
CA GLY A 220 -25.70 27.16 34.08
C GLY A 220 -26.81 26.56 33.19
N SER A 221 -26.47 25.78 32.17
CA SER A 221 -27.42 25.15 31.24
C SER A 221 -27.55 23.67 31.54
N GLU A 222 -28.78 23.18 31.68
CA GLU A 222 -29.09 21.75 31.83
C GLU A 222 -29.21 21.02 30.48
N ALA A 223 -29.24 21.76 29.38
CA ALA A 223 -29.40 21.21 28.04
C ALA A 223 -28.03 20.91 27.40
N VAL A 224 -27.81 19.65 27.03
CA VAL A 224 -26.58 19.20 26.35
C VAL A 224 -26.88 18.51 25.02
N ALA A 225 -25.93 18.54 24.10
CA ALA A 225 -25.89 17.71 22.91
C ALA A 225 -25.00 16.49 23.17
N ILE A 226 -25.50 15.30 22.80
CA ILE A 226 -24.73 14.05 22.81
C ILE A 226 -24.45 13.70 21.36
N ARG A 227 -23.19 13.80 20.94
CA ARG A 227 -22.75 13.74 19.53
C ARG A 227 -21.74 12.62 19.33
N SER A 228 -21.86 11.89 18.22
CA SER A 228 -20.81 10.96 17.78
C SER A 228 -19.48 11.69 17.54
N SER A 229 -18.39 11.00 17.84
CA SER A 229 -17.03 11.37 17.48
C SER A 229 -16.26 10.06 17.32
N GLY A 230 -16.71 9.19 16.42
CA GLY A 230 -16.07 7.92 16.12
C GLY A 230 -14.62 8.09 15.66
N ILE A 231 -13.77 7.11 15.98
CA ILE A 231 -12.41 7.09 15.43
C ILE A 231 -12.52 6.95 13.91
N GLY A 232 -11.90 7.90 13.20
CA GLY A 232 -11.98 7.93 11.73
C GLY A 232 -13.27 8.52 11.15
N GLU A 233 -14.21 9.01 11.97
CA GLU A 233 -15.48 9.63 11.51
C GLU A 233 -15.26 10.77 10.50
N ASP A 234 -14.20 11.57 10.71
CA ASP A 234 -13.79 12.71 9.87
C ASP A 234 -12.53 12.41 9.00
N ASN A 235 -12.10 11.14 8.89
CA ASN A 235 -10.97 10.75 8.03
C ASN A 235 -11.43 10.57 6.56
N LEU A 236 -10.56 9.97 5.73
CA LEU A 236 -10.69 9.68 4.29
C LEU A 236 -12.07 9.60 3.65
N PHE A 237 -13.04 9.05 4.36
CA PHE A 237 -14.43 9.03 3.96
C PHE A 237 -15.20 9.53 5.16
N SER A 238 -15.91 10.65 4.99
CA SER A 238 -16.67 11.22 6.09
C SER A 238 -17.83 10.28 6.38
N PHE A 239 -17.86 9.69 7.56
CA PHE A 239 -19.07 9.04 8.10
C PHE A 239 -20.18 10.07 8.43
N ALA A 240 -20.08 11.27 7.86
CA ALA A 240 -20.92 12.41 8.14
C ALA A 240 -22.40 12.06 7.91
N GLY A 241 -23.17 12.18 8.99
CA GLY A 241 -24.62 11.95 8.98
C GLY A 241 -25.03 10.48 9.12
N GLN A 242 -24.10 9.55 9.37
CA GLN A 242 -24.45 8.14 9.61
C GLN A 242 -24.69 7.83 11.09
N TYR A 243 -23.97 8.50 11.98
CA TYR A 243 -24.08 8.30 13.42
C TYR A 243 -25.06 9.27 14.07
N ALA A 244 -25.66 8.83 15.17
CA ALA A 244 -26.69 9.58 15.85
C ALA A 244 -26.11 10.81 16.57
N THR A 245 -26.89 11.89 16.54
CA THR A 245 -26.69 13.07 17.38
C THR A 245 -28.02 13.39 18.04
N PHE A 246 -27.98 13.66 19.34
CA PHE A 246 -29.17 14.03 20.11
C PHE A 246 -28.98 15.43 20.69
N LEU A 247 -29.91 16.34 20.38
CA LEU A 247 -29.89 17.73 20.83
C LEU A 247 -30.83 17.93 22.03
N ASN A 248 -30.51 18.89 22.90
CA ASN A 248 -31.29 19.24 24.10
C ASN A 248 -31.63 18.03 24.99
N VAL A 249 -30.62 17.20 25.24
CA VAL A 249 -30.67 16.07 26.16
C VAL A 249 -30.59 16.59 27.60
N ARG A 250 -31.42 16.02 28.47
CA ARG A 250 -31.49 16.33 29.90
C ARG A 250 -30.85 15.23 30.73
N ARG A 251 -30.59 15.54 32.01
CA ARG A 251 -29.89 14.70 32.99
C ARG A 251 -30.33 13.24 32.96
N GLU A 252 -31.64 13.01 32.92
CA GLU A 252 -32.26 11.69 33.05
C GLU A 252 -31.93 10.78 31.85
N SER A 253 -31.65 11.36 30.68
CA SER A 253 -31.45 10.63 29.44
C SER A 253 -30.00 10.62 28.96
N VAL A 254 -29.04 11.24 29.66
CA VAL A 254 -27.64 11.36 29.18
C VAL A 254 -27.02 9.99 28.88
N ILE A 255 -27.20 9.02 29.78
CA ILE A 255 -26.63 7.67 29.62
C ILE A 255 -27.34 6.91 28.49
N ASP A 256 -28.67 6.97 28.44
CA ASP A 256 -29.44 6.32 27.39
C ASP A 256 -29.08 6.87 26.01
N ARG A 257 -28.88 8.19 25.90
CA ARG A 257 -28.47 8.84 24.65
C ARG A 257 -27.03 8.55 24.29
N TRP A 258 -26.14 8.38 25.28
CA TRP A 258 -24.79 7.89 25.02
C TRP A 258 -24.83 6.47 24.43
N LEU A 259 -25.62 5.56 25.01
CA LEU A 259 -25.83 4.22 24.46
C LEU A 259 -26.48 4.24 23.07
N ASP A 260 -27.42 5.15 22.82
CA ASP A 260 -28.02 5.33 21.49
C ASP A 260 -26.96 5.71 20.44
N VAL A 261 -26.01 6.57 20.80
CA VAL A 261 -24.90 6.96 19.90
C VAL A 261 -23.96 5.78 19.67
N VAL A 262 -23.59 5.04 20.73
CA VAL A 262 -22.77 3.82 20.60
C VAL A 262 -23.46 2.79 19.69
N ALA A 263 -24.77 2.58 19.84
CA ALA A 263 -25.52 1.67 18.99
C ALA A 263 -25.57 2.13 17.51
N SER A 264 -25.61 3.45 17.28
CA SER A 264 -25.63 4.02 15.92
C SER A 264 -24.39 3.69 15.09
N GLU A 265 -23.30 3.26 15.73
CA GLU A 265 -22.12 2.69 15.05
C GLU A 265 -22.49 1.53 14.13
N PHE A 266 -23.53 0.76 14.47
CA PHE A 266 -23.92 -0.46 13.78
C PHE A 266 -25.17 -0.30 12.90
N THR A 267 -25.37 0.89 12.31
CA THR A 267 -26.40 1.09 11.28
C THR A 267 -26.07 0.33 9.99
N PRO A 268 -27.04 0.02 9.10
CA PRO A 268 -26.75 -0.71 7.87
C PRO A 268 -25.71 -0.02 6.99
N GLN A 269 -25.73 1.32 6.97
CA GLN A 269 -24.79 2.16 6.22
C GLN A 269 -23.38 2.09 6.82
N ALA A 270 -23.26 2.18 8.14
CA ALA A 270 -21.98 2.11 8.82
C ALA A 270 -21.37 0.70 8.70
N ILE A 271 -22.15 -0.36 8.85
CA ILE A 271 -21.69 -1.75 8.65
C ILE A 271 -21.25 -1.98 7.20
N TYR A 272 -22.04 -1.55 6.22
CA TYR A 272 -21.65 -1.62 4.80
C TYR A 272 -20.30 -0.95 4.59
N TYR A 273 -20.13 0.23 5.16
CA TYR A 273 -18.89 0.98 5.05
C TYR A 273 -17.72 0.24 5.72
N PHE A 274 -17.88 -0.25 6.95
CA PHE A 274 -16.84 -0.99 7.68
C PHE A 274 -16.33 -2.18 6.87
N LEU A 275 -17.25 -3.03 6.42
CA LEU A 275 -16.92 -4.26 5.73
C LEU A 275 -16.39 -4.01 4.32
N SER A 276 -16.93 -3.01 3.60
CA SER A 276 -16.42 -2.66 2.26
C SER A 276 -15.01 -2.07 2.28
N HIS A 277 -14.59 -1.45 3.39
CA HIS A 277 -13.24 -0.90 3.56
C HIS A 277 -12.33 -1.79 4.41
N GLY A 278 -12.78 -2.98 4.81
CA GLY A 278 -11.97 -3.91 5.58
C GLY A 278 -11.67 -3.47 7.01
N LEU A 279 -12.42 -2.52 7.57
CA LEU A 279 -12.21 -2.03 8.93
C LEU A 279 -12.73 -3.05 9.95
N THR A 280 -12.08 -3.10 11.12
CA THR A 280 -12.56 -3.88 12.27
C THR A 280 -13.19 -2.97 13.32
N GLU A 281 -14.04 -3.51 14.21
CA GLU A 281 -14.72 -2.74 15.26
C GLU A 281 -13.76 -1.86 16.11
N PRO A 282 -12.58 -2.35 16.55
CA PRO A 282 -11.60 -1.50 17.23
C PRO A 282 -11.14 -0.27 16.44
N ASP A 283 -11.14 -0.34 15.10
CA ASP A 283 -10.70 0.74 14.19
C ASP A 283 -11.67 1.93 14.22
N VAL A 284 -12.92 1.67 14.62
CA VAL A 284 -14.07 2.58 14.50
C VAL A 284 -14.76 2.81 15.85
N ALA A 285 -14.05 2.54 16.96
CA ALA A 285 -14.55 2.76 18.30
C ALA A 285 -15.25 4.13 18.42
N MET A 286 -16.31 4.18 19.23
CA MET A 286 -17.23 5.31 19.27
C MET A 286 -17.07 6.19 20.53
N PRO A 287 -16.07 7.09 20.59
CA PRO A 287 -16.12 8.22 21.51
C PRO A 287 -17.34 9.12 21.24
N VAL A 288 -17.80 9.79 22.30
CA VAL A 288 -19.01 10.60 22.26
C VAL A 288 -18.77 11.95 22.92
N GLY A 289 -19.10 13.05 22.24
CA GLY A 289 -19.04 14.39 22.81
C GLY A 289 -20.30 14.73 23.60
N CYS A 290 -20.14 15.18 24.84
CA CYS A 290 -21.19 15.82 25.65
C CYS A 290 -20.92 17.33 25.70
N VAL A 291 -21.76 18.10 25.00
CA VAL A 291 -21.50 19.51 24.69
C VAL A 291 -22.66 20.36 25.19
N SER A 292 -22.40 21.49 25.85
CA SER A 292 -23.46 22.41 26.27
C SER A 292 -24.22 22.96 25.05
N MET A 293 -25.55 22.96 25.12
CA MET A 293 -26.38 23.49 24.04
C MET A 293 -26.26 25.02 23.94
N VAL A 294 -26.09 25.50 22.70
CA VAL A 294 -26.26 26.91 22.36
C VAL A 294 -27.72 27.14 22.01
N ASP A 295 -28.39 28.08 22.69
CA ASP A 295 -29.74 28.53 22.30
C ASP A 295 -29.65 29.36 21.01
N ALA A 296 -29.59 28.66 19.89
CA ALA A 296 -29.21 29.23 18.61
C ALA A 296 -30.32 30.14 18.06
N ALA A 297 -30.01 31.43 17.91
CA ALA A 297 -30.82 32.32 17.08
C ALA A 297 -30.65 32.00 15.60
N SER A 298 -29.44 31.62 15.20
CA SER A 298 -29.08 31.24 13.83
C SER A 298 -27.90 30.28 13.86
N SER A 299 -27.79 29.47 12.83
CA SER A 299 -26.73 28.49 12.67
C SER A 299 -26.45 28.27 11.20
N GLY A 300 -25.32 27.63 10.90
CA GLY A 300 -24.89 27.51 9.54
C GLY A 300 -23.59 26.77 9.35
N VAL A 301 -23.11 26.85 8.10
CA VAL A 301 -21.85 26.29 7.65
C VAL A 301 -21.04 27.37 6.95
N VAL A 302 -19.74 27.42 7.20
CA VAL A 302 -18.76 28.23 6.45
C VAL A 302 -17.86 27.29 5.68
N TYR A 303 -17.82 27.48 4.36
CA TYR A 303 -16.74 26.98 3.52
C TYR A 303 -15.75 28.11 3.31
N THR A 304 -14.49 27.89 3.74
CA THR A 304 -13.48 28.93 3.61
C THR A 304 -13.04 29.15 2.15
N ARG A 305 -13.40 28.22 1.27
CA ARG A 305 -13.33 28.31 -0.20
C ARG A 305 -14.63 27.83 -0.81
N ASP A 306 -15.01 28.33 -1.98
CA ASP A 306 -16.09 27.72 -2.74
C ASP A 306 -15.68 26.28 -3.17
N PRO A 307 -16.43 25.24 -2.78
CA PRO A 307 -16.09 23.86 -3.10
C PRO A 307 -16.28 23.49 -4.59
N VAL A 308 -17.10 24.26 -5.32
CA VAL A 308 -17.41 24.07 -6.75
C VAL A 308 -16.53 24.97 -7.62
N HIS A 309 -16.28 26.20 -7.18
CA HIS A 309 -15.44 27.18 -7.88
C HIS A 309 -14.29 27.70 -7.01
N PRO A 310 -13.26 26.87 -6.71
CA PRO A 310 -12.20 27.25 -5.78
C PRO A 310 -11.34 28.44 -6.24
N SER A 311 -11.45 28.84 -7.51
CA SER A 311 -10.78 30.01 -8.11
C SER A 311 -11.33 31.35 -7.61
N ASP A 312 -12.56 31.40 -7.11
CA ASP A 312 -13.32 32.63 -6.96
C ASP A 312 -12.95 33.43 -5.69
N ASP A 313 -11.80 33.12 -5.07
CA ASP A 313 -11.20 33.74 -3.86
C ASP A 313 -12.20 34.26 -2.81
N SER A 314 -13.27 33.49 -2.57
CA SER A 314 -14.36 33.84 -1.66
C SER A 314 -14.65 32.73 -0.65
N LEU A 315 -15.17 33.13 0.51
CA LEU A 315 -15.81 32.23 1.46
C LEU A 315 -17.29 32.08 1.08
N LEU A 316 -17.82 30.88 1.24
CA LEU A 316 -19.25 30.60 1.08
C LEU A 316 -19.87 30.36 2.45
N ILE A 317 -20.83 31.20 2.84
CA ILE A 317 -21.48 31.16 4.15
C ILE A 317 -22.94 30.79 3.96
N HIS A 318 -23.35 29.69 4.57
CA HIS A 318 -24.73 29.22 4.63
C HIS A 318 -25.34 29.56 5.98
N ALA A 319 -26.57 30.08 6.01
CA ALA A 319 -27.24 30.44 7.27
C ALA A 319 -28.73 30.09 7.29
N ILE A 320 -29.19 29.53 8.41
CA ILE A 320 -30.59 29.29 8.74
C ILE A 320 -30.95 29.87 10.11
N LEU A 321 -32.25 29.97 10.39
CA LEU A 321 -32.77 30.36 11.70
C LEU A 321 -32.86 29.14 12.62
N GLY A 322 -32.50 29.30 13.90
CA GLY A 322 -32.56 28.21 14.88
C GLY A 322 -31.37 27.25 14.83
N LEU A 323 -31.61 26.01 15.25
CA LEU A 323 -30.62 24.93 15.32
C LEU A 323 -30.22 24.40 13.92
N GLY A 324 -28.98 23.92 13.81
CA GLY A 324 -28.32 23.64 12.53
C GLY A 324 -28.73 22.34 11.83
N GLU A 325 -29.38 21.41 12.54
CA GLU A 325 -29.68 20.05 12.05
C GLU A 325 -30.38 20.05 10.68
N SER A 326 -31.37 20.92 10.49
CA SER A 326 -32.15 21.04 9.25
C SER A 326 -31.36 21.59 8.04
N LEU A 327 -30.20 22.19 8.26
CA LEU A 327 -29.29 22.57 7.18
C LEU A 327 -28.46 21.37 6.72
N VAL A 328 -27.97 20.61 7.70
CA VAL A 328 -27.02 19.53 7.49
C VAL A 328 -27.71 18.31 6.85
N ASP A 329 -28.95 18.00 7.29
CA ASP A 329 -29.82 16.98 6.68
C ASP A 329 -30.39 17.40 5.30
N GLY A 330 -30.31 18.70 4.96
CA GLY A 330 -30.78 19.26 3.69
C GLY A 330 -32.29 19.48 3.58
N SER A 331 -33.04 19.44 4.69
CA SER A 331 -34.49 19.64 4.73
C SER A 331 -34.91 21.11 4.55
N LEU A 332 -34.04 22.08 4.88
CA LEU A 332 -34.27 23.51 4.69
C LEU A 332 -33.32 24.14 3.68
N THR A 333 -33.80 25.16 2.96
CA THR A 333 -32.98 25.97 2.05
C THR A 333 -32.35 27.15 2.83
N PRO A 334 -31.01 27.26 2.88
CA PRO A 334 -30.33 28.33 3.63
C PRO A 334 -30.26 29.65 2.85
N ASP A 335 -29.95 30.72 3.58
CA ASP A 335 -29.32 31.90 2.94
C ASP A 335 -27.91 31.53 2.51
N VAL A 336 -27.46 32.12 1.41
CA VAL A 336 -26.13 31.89 0.87
C VAL A 336 -25.45 33.23 0.62
N PHE A 337 -24.27 33.42 1.22
CA PHE A 337 -23.42 34.58 1.03
C PHE A 337 -22.08 34.16 0.46
N ALA A 338 -21.70 34.71 -0.68
CA ALA A 338 -20.32 34.67 -1.17
C ALA A 338 -19.62 35.94 -0.71
N VAL A 339 -18.54 35.79 0.05
CA VAL A 339 -17.84 36.90 0.72
C VAL A 339 -16.37 36.89 0.31
N SER A 340 -15.88 38.02 -0.16
CA SER A 340 -14.49 38.21 -0.57
C SER A 340 -13.53 37.95 0.59
N ARG A 341 -12.47 37.17 0.34
CA ARG A 341 -11.44 36.87 1.33
C ARG A 341 -10.51 38.05 1.61
N ALA A 342 -10.40 38.99 0.67
CA ALA A 342 -9.45 40.10 0.76
C ALA A 342 -9.96 41.23 1.66
N ASP A 343 -11.23 41.58 1.53
CA ASP A 343 -11.82 42.77 2.16
C ASP A 343 -13.13 42.49 2.91
N GLY A 344 -13.63 41.24 2.88
CA GLY A 344 -14.88 40.86 3.56
C GLY A 344 -16.15 41.39 2.89
N SER A 345 -16.05 41.92 1.66
CA SER A 345 -17.21 42.43 0.92
C SER A 345 -18.10 41.29 0.40
N ILE A 346 -19.42 41.49 0.43
CA ILE A 346 -20.39 40.50 -0.07
C ILE A 346 -20.46 40.64 -1.60
N SER A 347 -19.99 39.62 -2.32
CA SER A 347 -20.04 39.59 -3.79
C SER A 347 -21.39 39.10 -4.30
N LYS A 348 -22.03 38.17 -3.57
CA LYS A 348 -23.35 37.62 -3.90
C LYS A 348 -24.09 37.24 -2.63
N ALA A 349 -25.39 37.55 -2.59
CA ALA A 349 -26.29 37.11 -1.53
C ALA A 349 -27.57 36.53 -2.14
N SER A 350 -28.00 35.38 -1.63
CA SER A 350 -29.28 34.75 -1.96
C SER A 350 -30.03 34.48 -0.66
N ILE A 351 -31.14 35.16 -0.45
CA ILE A 351 -31.95 35.03 0.76
C ILE A 351 -33.10 34.07 0.49
N ALA A 352 -33.14 32.96 1.22
CA ALA A 352 -34.19 31.97 1.11
C ALA A 352 -35.37 32.33 2.04
N ARG A 353 -36.58 31.91 1.68
CA ARG A 353 -37.73 32.02 2.57
C ARG A 353 -37.71 30.84 3.56
N LYS A 354 -37.58 31.10 4.87
CA LYS A 354 -37.57 30.05 5.91
C LYS A 354 -38.86 30.09 6.72
N GLU A 355 -39.84 29.27 6.34
CA GLU A 355 -41.17 29.26 6.97
C GLU A 355 -41.17 28.63 8.37
N THR A 356 -40.20 27.74 8.61
CA THR A 356 -40.02 27.06 9.90
C THR A 356 -38.58 27.20 10.39
N ARG A 357 -38.38 27.00 11.69
CA ARG A 357 -37.07 26.90 12.34
C ARG A 357 -37.08 25.75 13.36
N LEU A 358 -35.94 25.11 13.55
CA LEU A 358 -35.78 24.12 14.62
C LEU A 358 -35.35 24.82 15.92
N ALA A 359 -36.01 24.50 17.03
CA ALA A 359 -35.74 25.10 18.34
C ALA A 359 -35.71 24.03 19.44
N MET A 360 -35.09 24.35 20.58
CA MET A 360 -35.13 23.50 21.76
C MET A 360 -36.54 23.44 22.35
N SER A 361 -37.02 22.25 22.68
CA SER A 361 -38.28 22.06 23.42
C SER A 361 -38.07 22.23 24.93
N GLY A 362 -39.12 22.66 25.63
CA GLY A 362 -39.07 22.89 27.08
C GLY A 362 -38.89 21.60 27.91
N ASP A 363 -39.37 20.48 27.40
CA ASP A 363 -39.34 19.14 28.00
C ASP A 363 -38.16 18.26 27.54
N GLY A 364 -37.25 18.81 26.73
CA GLY A 364 -36.12 18.08 26.13
C GLY A 364 -36.34 17.79 24.65
N GLY A 365 -35.26 17.60 23.90
CA GLY A 365 -35.31 17.41 22.44
C GLY A 365 -35.63 18.69 21.66
N THR A 366 -36.03 18.55 20.40
CA THR A 366 -36.21 19.67 19.46
C THR A 366 -37.58 19.66 18.81
N ALA A 367 -38.10 20.85 18.50
CA ALA A 367 -39.38 21.02 17.82
C ALA A 367 -39.26 22.01 16.66
N LEU A 368 -39.96 21.72 15.56
CA LEU A 368 -40.16 22.66 14.46
C LEU A 368 -41.16 23.73 14.92
N CYS A 369 -40.78 24.99 14.74
CA CYS A 369 -41.61 26.14 15.06
C CYS A 369 -41.81 27.01 13.82
N ASP A 370 -43.01 27.53 13.64
CA ASP A 370 -43.29 28.49 12.57
C ASP A 370 -42.52 29.79 12.81
N VAL A 371 -42.04 30.37 11.71
CA VAL A 371 -41.37 31.66 11.70
C VAL A 371 -42.35 32.72 11.21
N ASP A 372 -42.41 33.85 11.91
CA ASP A 372 -43.20 35.01 11.48
C ASP A 372 -42.88 35.38 10.01
N PRO A 373 -43.88 35.66 9.15
CA PRO A 373 -43.67 35.89 7.71
C PRO A 373 -42.65 36.99 7.38
N VAL A 374 -42.53 38.02 8.22
CA VAL A 374 -41.56 39.11 8.01
C VAL A 374 -40.15 38.62 8.29
N ARG A 375 -39.97 37.83 9.36
CA ARG A 375 -38.67 37.20 9.67
C ARG A 375 -38.31 36.11 8.66
N ALA A 376 -39.28 35.35 8.18
CA ALA A 376 -39.08 34.27 7.23
C ALA A 376 -38.46 34.73 5.90
N SER A 377 -38.67 35.99 5.52
CA SER A 377 -38.16 36.59 4.28
C SER A 377 -36.93 37.48 4.47
N ARG A 378 -36.41 37.59 5.71
CA ARG A 378 -35.21 38.37 6.04
C ARG A 378 -34.01 37.47 6.14
N SER A 379 -32.82 38.08 6.05
CA SER A 379 -31.58 37.36 6.30
C SER A 379 -31.56 36.76 7.71
N SER A 380 -31.06 35.53 7.81
CA SER A 380 -30.86 34.84 9.08
C SER A 380 -29.80 35.51 9.94
N ILE A 381 -28.80 36.17 9.35
CA ILE A 381 -27.69 36.77 10.09
C ILE A 381 -27.52 38.26 9.83
N SER A 382 -26.90 38.95 10.79
CA SER A 382 -26.50 40.35 10.62
C SER A 382 -25.13 40.44 9.93
N GLU A 383 -24.83 41.61 9.37
CA GLU A 383 -23.52 41.90 8.78
C GLU A 383 -22.37 41.75 9.80
N ALA A 384 -22.62 42.10 11.08
CA ALA A 384 -21.64 41.92 12.15
C ALA A 384 -21.29 40.43 12.38
N VAL A 385 -22.29 39.54 12.35
CA VAL A 385 -22.06 38.09 12.44
C VAL A 385 -21.32 37.58 11.21
N LEU A 386 -21.68 38.06 10.02
CA LEU A 386 -21.02 37.68 8.76
C LEU A 386 -19.52 38.03 8.79
N LEU A 387 -19.14 39.21 9.26
CA LEU A 387 -17.73 39.61 9.42
C LEU A 387 -16.99 38.78 10.48
N GLN A 388 -17.65 38.41 11.58
CA GLN A 388 -17.08 37.48 12.57
C GLN A 388 -16.80 36.11 11.95
N LEU A 389 -17.74 35.58 11.14
CA LEU A 389 -17.57 34.30 10.45
C LEU A 389 -16.41 34.32 9.46
N VAL A 390 -16.23 35.41 8.70
CA VAL A 390 -15.06 35.58 7.81
C VAL A 390 -13.77 35.57 8.61
N THR A 391 -13.71 36.33 9.69
CA THR A 391 -12.52 36.44 10.54
C THR A 391 -12.15 35.10 11.16
N CYS A 392 -13.13 34.40 11.75
CA CYS A 392 -12.93 33.08 12.31
C CYS A 392 -12.57 32.05 11.25
N GLY A 393 -13.28 31.99 10.12
CA GLY A 393 -13.03 31.04 9.04
C GLY A 393 -11.61 31.14 8.48
N LEU A 394 -11.11 32.36 8.24
CA LEU A 394 -9.74 32.58 7.78
C LEU A 394 -8.69 32.23 8.85
N ALA A 395 -8.99 32.45 10.14
CA ALA A 395 -8.12 32.04 11.23
C ALA A 395 -7.99 30.52 11.32
N VAL A 396 -9.11 29.80 11.21
CA VAL A 396 -9.14 28.33 11.18
C VAL A 396 -8.39 27.80 9.95
N GLU A 397 -8.64 28.33 8.74
CA GLU A 397 -7.90 27.93 7.53
C GLU A 397 -6.38 28.15 7.67
N ARG A 398 -5.94 29.28 8.23
CA ARG A 398 -4.52 29.54 8.49
C ARG A 398 -3.90 28.51 9.43
N HIS A 399 -4.61 28.15 10.49
CA HIS A 399 -4.11 27.18 11.48
C HIS A 399 -3.91 25.79 10.87
N TYR A 400 -4.87 25.31 10.07
CA TYR A 400 -4.80 23.99 9.43
C TYR A 400 -4.03 23.96 8.11
N GLY A 401 -3.70 25.13 7.55
CA GLY A 401 -2.95 25.27 6.30
C GLY A 401 -3.70 24.79 5.05
N ARG A 402 -5.01 24.54 5.15
CA ARG A 402 -5.84 24.01 4.07
C ARG A 402 -7.30 24.49 4.22
N PRO A 403 -8.08 24.57 3.12
CA PRO A 403 -9.50 24.95 3.17
C PRO A 403 -10.31 24.13 4.18
N GLN A 404 -11.29 24.78 4.82
CA GLN A 404 -12.07 24.19 5.91
C GLN A 404 -13.58 24.29 5.68
N ASP A 405 -14.28 23.31 6.22
CA ASP A 405 -15.72 23.22 6.41
C ASP A 405 -16.01 23.38 7.91
N ILE A 406 -16.74 24.43 8.29
CA ILE A 406 -16.91 24.85 9.68
C ILE A 406 -18.40 24.99 9.98
N GLU A 407 -18.90 24.22 10.95
CA GLU A 407 -20.24 24.39 11.51
C GLU A 407 -20.22 25.46 12.61
N TRP A 408 -21.24 26.32 12.64
CA TRP A 408 -21.33 27.40 13.60
C TRP A 408 -22.76 27.67 14.07
N ALA A 409 -22.87 28.31 15.24
CA ALA A 409 -24.12 28.86 15.74
C ALA A 409 -23.87 30.20 16.43
N THR A 410 -24.89 31.06 16.40
CA THR A 410 -24.96 32.26 17.23
C THR A 410 -26.09 32.11 18.23
N ASP A 411 -25.82 32.46 19.48
CA ASP A 411 -26.89 32.55 20.48
C ASP A 411 -27.80 33.77 20.25
N VAL A 412 -28.82 33.92 21.11
CA VAL A 412 -29.75 35.05 21.10
C VAL A 412 -29.11 36.42 21.34
N GLU A 413 -27.90 36.46 21.89
CA GLU A 413 -27.11 37.69 22.10
C GLU A 413 -26.20 38.00 20.90
N GLY A 414 -26.13 37.12 19.90
CA GLY A 414 -25.28 37.26 18.72
C GLY A 414 -23.82 36.84 18.95
N ARG A 415 -23.51 36.10 20.03
CA ARG A 415 -22.18 35.54 20.26
C ARG A 415 -21.98 34.33 19.36
N LEU A 416 -20.91 34.34 18.57
CA LEU A 416 -20.53 33.24 17.68
C LEU A 416 -19.83 32.10 18.44
N PHE A 417 -20.28 30.87 18.16
CA PHE A 417 -19.68 29.62 18.61
C PHE A 417 -19.38 28.72 17.40
N LEU A 418 -18.18 28.13 17.36
CA LEU A 418 -17.83 27.10 16.39
C LEU A 418 -18.19 25.73 16.94
N LEU A 419 -18.93 24.94 16.16
CA LEU A 419 -19.52 23.67 16.58
C LEU A 419 -18.77 22.45 16.02
N GLN A 420 -18.05 22.62 14.90
CA GLN A 420 -17.22 21.60 14.27
C GLN A 420 -16.28 22.26 13.24
N THR A 421 -15.14 21.65 12.96
CA THR A 421 -14.31 21.99 11.79
C THR A 421 -13.73 20.73 11.18
N ARG A 422 -13.59 20.69 9.86
CA ARG A 422 -12.88 19.64 9.13
C ARG A 422 -12.31 20.16 7.81
N ALA A 423 -11.41 19.40 7.22
CA ALA A 423 -10.82 19.74 5.92
C ALA A 423 -11.90 19.75 4.82
N LEU A 424 -11.95 20.83 4.04
CA LEU A 424 -12.84 20.95 2.89
C LEU A 424 -12.21 20.29 1.66
N GLN A 425 -12.89 19.28 1.11
CA GLN A 425 -12.52 18.65 -0.15
C GLN A 425 -12.90 19.57 -1.32
N LEU A 426 -11.91 19.92 -2.15
CA LEU A 426 -12.07 20.75 -3.33
C LEU A 426 -12.00 19.88 -4.59
N VAL A 427 -13.00 19.97 -5.45
CA VAL A 427 -12.96 19.29 -6.77
C VAL A 427 -12.56 20.34 -7.80
N ARG A 428 -11.26 20.44 -8.13
CA ARG A 428 -10.84 21.31 -9.23
C ARG A 428 -10.99 20.56 -10.56
N HIS A 429 -11.89 21.03 -11.41
CA HIS A 429 -11.88 20.67 -12.82
C HIS A 429 -10.83 21.49 -13.56
N ARG A 430 -9.88 20.84 -14.22
CA ARG A 430 -9.40 21.37 -15.50
C ARG A 430 -10.43 21.00 -16.56
N CYS A 431 -10.81 21.96 -17.39
CA CYS A 431 -11.47 21.63 -18.64
C CYS A 431 -10.41 20.92 -19.49
N ALA A 432 -10.39 19.59 -19.43
CA ALA A 432 -9.50 18.81 -20.29
C ALA A 432 -10.01 19.01 -21.72
N THR A 433 -9.20 19.69 -22.54
CA THR A 433 -9.33 19.93 -23.99
C THR A 433 -10.36 20.99 -24.46
N ASP A 434 -9.98 21.71 -25.52
CA ASP A 434 -10.78 22.64 -26.34
C ASP A 434 -11.96 21.96 -27.08
N VAL A 435 -12.61 20.97 -26.46
CA VAL A 435 -13.79 20.31 -27.04
C VAL A 435 -15.00 21.18 -26.75
N SER A 436 -15.27 22.14 -27.64
CA SER A 436 -16.52 22.88 -27.64
C SER A 436 -17.67 21.94 -28.02
N PHE A 437 -18.63 21.76 -27.13
CA PHE A 437 -19.86 21.02 -27.43
C PHE A 437 -21.06 21.97 -27.43
N VAL A 438 -22.00 21.74 -28.34
CA VAL A 438 -23.26 22.49 -28.41
C VAL A 438 -24.35 21.64 -27.79
N VAL A 439 -24.98 22.16 -26.73
CA VAL A 439 -26.20 21.58 -26.17
C VAL A 439 -27.36 22.32 -26.79
N SER A 440 -28.20 21.61 -27.56
CA SER A 440 -29.47 22.16 -28.04
C SER A 440 -30.47 22.24 -26.89
N ASP A 441 -31.30 23.29 -26.86
CA ASP A 441 -32.39 23.41 -25.87
C ASP A 441 -33.35 22.21 -25.92
N ALA A 442 -33.48 21.54 -27.08
CA ALA A 442 -34.30 20.34 -27.25
C ALA A 442 -33.74 19.09 -26.54
N ASP A 443 -32.45 19.08 -26.23
CA ASP A 443 -31.78 17.96 -25.56
C ASP A 443 -31.86 18.06 -24.02
N VAL A 444 -32.16 19.25 -23.49
CA VAL A 444 -32.25 19.51 -22.06
C VAL A 444 -33.60 19.02 -21.53
N LEU A 445 -33.57 18.01 -20.67
CA LEU A 445 -34.76 17.50 -19.99
C LEU A 445 -35.13 18.38 -18.79
N LEU A 446 -34.12 18.78 -18.00
CA LEU A 446 -34.26 19.59 -16.79
C LEU A 446 -33.02 20.47 -16.64
N SER A 447 -33.19 21.67 -16.09
CA SER A 447 -32.09 22.61 -15.79
C SER A 447 -32.42 23.48 -14.58
N GLY A 448 -31.43 24.21 -14.07
CA GLY A 448 -31.57 25.09 -12.91
C GLY A 448 -31.29 24.41 -11.56
N GLY A 449 -30.68 23.23 -11.58
CA GLY A 449 -30.18 22.58 -10.38
C GLY A 449 -28.85 23.20 -9.94
N THR A 450 -28.52 23.02 -8.66
CA THR A 450 -27.25 23.46 -8.08
C THR A 450 -26.24 22.32 -8.14
N THR A 451 -25.03 22.60 -8.62
CA THR A 451 -23.94 21.62 -8.65
C THR A 451 -23.44 21.34 -7.23
N ALA A 452 -23.56 20.09 -6.77
CA ALA A 452 -22.96 19.64 -5.52
C ALA A 452 -21.58 19.02 -5.74
N CYS A 453 -21.46 18.18 -6.77
CA CYS A 453 -20.17 17.68 -7.26
C CYS A 453 -20.14 17.85 -8.78
N PRO A 454 -19.17 18.59 -9.34
CA PRO A 454 -19.04 18.77 -10.78
C PRO A 454 -18.64 17.46 -11.48
N GLY A 455 -18.69 17.48 -12.81
CA GLY A 455 -18.46 16.32 -13.67
C GLY A 455 -19.67 15.97 -14.53
N ALA A 456 -19.62 14.82 -15.20
CA ALA A 456 -20.76 14.26 -15.91
C ALA A 456 -20.81 12.73 -15.82
N GLY A 457 -22.02 12.19 -15.77
CA GLY A 457 -22.28 10.75 -15.72
C GLY A 457 -23.51 10.39 -16.53
N PHE A 458 -23.63 9.14 -16.98
CA PHE A 458 -24.78 8.68 -17.76
C PHE A 458 -25.23 7.29 -17.31
N GLY A 459 -26.51 7.00 -17.53
CA GLY A 459 -27.08 5.70 -17.19
C GLY A 459 -28.60 5.70 -17.18
N PRO A 460 -29.23 4.53 -16.95
CA PRO A 460 -30.66 4.43 -16.73
C PRO A 460 -31.06 5.09 -15.41
N VAL A 461 -32.15 5.86 -15.42
CA VAL A 461 -32.71 6.48 -14.22
C VAL A 461 -33.27 5.41 -13.28
N VAL A 462 -32.84 5.44 -12.01
CA VAL A 462 -33.42 4.65 -10.92
C VAL A 462 -33.92 5.62 -9.86
N GLN A 463 -35.21 5.56 -9.55
CA GLN A 463 -35.79 6.37 -8.49
C GLN A 463 -35.62 5.67 -7.15
N VAL A 464 -35.07 6.38 -6.18
CA VAL A 464 -34.85 5.92 -4.82
C VAL A 464 -35.56 6.87 -3.88
N MET A 465 -36.78 6.50 -3.48
CA MET A 465 -37.62 7.34 -2.60
C MET A 465 -37.52 6.88 -1.14
N THR A 466 -37.18 5.60 -0.94
CA THR A 466 -37.04 4.96 0.37
C THR A 466 -35.81 4.05 0.39
N GLU A 467 -35.37 3.64 1.58
CA GLU A 467 -34.28 2.68 1.74
C GLU A 467 -34.53 1.33 1.03
N ARG A 468 -35.81 0.93 0.88
CA ARG A 468 -36.18 -0.31 0.18
C ARG A 468 -35.88 -0.26 -1.32
N ASP A 469 -35.78 0.94 -1.89
CA ASP A 469 -35.51 1.13 -3.31
C ASP A 469 -34.02 0.98 -3.63
N LEU A 470 -33.14 1.04 -2.62
CA LEU A 470 -31.68 0.90 -2.79
C LEU A 470 -31.30 -0.44 -3.45
N ARG A 471 -32.09 -1.49 -3.23
CA ARG A 471 -31.89 -2.82 -3.85
C ARG A 471 -32.07 -2.82 -5.37
N ASN A 472 -32.77 -1.83 -5.92
CA ASN A 472 -33.02 -1.71 -7.35
C ASN A 472 -31.88 -0.98 -8.08
N VAL A 473 -30.90 -0.44 -7.34
CA VAL A 473 -29.77 0.29 -7.91
C VAL A 473 -28.74 -0.71 -8.43
N SER A 474 -28.57 -0.75 -9.74
CA SER A 474 -27.55 -1.53 -10.44
C SER A 474 -26.35 -0.68 -10.85
N ASP A 475 -25.23 -1.34 -11.14
CA ASP A 475 -24.01 -0.69 -11.62
C ASP A 475 -24.28 0.11 -12.90
N GLY A 476 -23.79 1.36 -12.92
CA GLY A 476 -23.97 2.28 -14.04
C GLY A 476 -25.24 3.12 -14.00
N SER A 477 -26.07 3.04 -12.95
CA SER A 477 -27.35 3.76 -12.85
C SER A 477 -27.19 5.26 -12.58
N VAL A 478 -28.20 6.05 -12.95
CA VAL A 478 -28.38 7.44 -12.49
C VAL A 478 -29.44 7.44 -11.40
N VAL A 479 -29.05 7.78 -10.18
CA VAL A 479 -29.94 7.76 -9.01
C VAL A 479 -30.69 9.08 -8.90
N VAL A 480 -32.00 9.00 -8.74
CA VAL A 480 -32.89 10.15 -8.52
C VAL A 480 -33.61 9.99 -7.19
N ALA A 481 -33.48 10.96 -6.30
CA ALA A 481 -34.18 10.99 -5.02
C ALA A 481 -34.94 12.32 -4.83
N LEU A 482 -36.01 12.30 -4.02
CA LEU A 482 -36.70 13.53 -3.63
C LEU A 482 -35.82 14.38 -2.72
N ASN A 483 -35.39 13.78 -1.60
CA ASN A 483 -34.54 14.38 -0.59
C ASN A 483 -33.26 13.55 -0.44
N PRO A 484 -32.12 14.17 -0.07
CA PRO A 484 -30.95 13.43 0.40
C PRO A 484 -31.31 12.65 1.67
N PHE A 485 -30.88 11.40 1.78
CA PHE A 485 -31.01 10.61 3.02
C PHE A 485 -29.79 9.67 3.18
N PRO A 486 -29.41 9.27 4.41
CA PRO A 486 -28.15 8.57 4.69
C PRO A 486 -27.92 7.28 3.88
N GLY A 487 -28.98 6.50 3.62
CA GLY A 487 -28.89 5.25 2.86
C GLY A 487 -28.37 5.37 1.42
N LEU A 488 -28.40 6.57 0.82
CA LEU A 488 -27.87 6.79 -0.53
C LEU A 488 -26.36 6.51 -0.65
N VAL A 489 -25.60 6.49 0.45
CA VAL A 489 -24.17 6.17 0.42
C VAL A 489 -23.88 4.80 -0.21
N ILE A 490 -24.78 3.83 -0.04
CA ILE A 490 -24.66 2.47 -0.58
C ILE A 490 -24.71 2.48 -2.12
N THR A 491 -25.29 3.53 -2.71
CA THR A 491 -25.38 3.69 -4.17
C THR A 491 -24.10 4.27 -4.77
N MET A 492 -23.24 4.91 -3.99
CA MET A 492 -22.09 5.70 -4.48
C MET A 492 -21.09 4.85 -5.27
N GLY A 493 -20.90 3.58 -4.89
CA GLY A 493 -20.02 2.64 -5.61
C GLY A 493 -20.63 2.05 -6.89
N LYS A 494 -21.94 2.22 -7.11
CA LYS A 494 -22.69 1.63 -8.24
C LYS A 494 -23.18 2.68 -9.22
N ALA A 495 -23.56 3.86 -8.73
CA ALA A 495 -24.17 4.92 -9.51
C ALA A 495 -23.11 5.72 -10.29
N ARG A 496 -23.51 6.25 -11.45
CA ARG A 496 -22.70 7.16 -12.27
C ARG A 496 -23.03 8.63 -12.07
N ALA A 497 -24.19 8.93 -11.48
CA ALA A 497 -24.58 10.27 -11.08
C ALA A 497 -25.74 10.24 -10.08
N LEU A 498 -25.88 11.30 -9.28
CA LEU A 498 -27.00 11.50 -8.35
C LEU A 498 -27.73 12.81 -8.60
N ILE A 499 -29.05 12.76 -8.50
CA ILE A 499 -29.94 13.91 -8.67
C ILE A 499 -30.89 13.98 -7.47
N THR A 500 -30.99 15.14 -6.82
CA THR A 500 -32.01 15.40 -5.79
C THR A 500 -32.86 16.62 -6.11
N GLU A 501 -34.16 16.58 -5.79
CA GLU A 501 -35.06 17.74 -5.97
C GLU A 501 -34.87 18.80 -4.89
N VAL A 502 -34.58 18.36 -3.66
CA VAL A 502 -34.35 19.21 -2.49
C VAL A 502 -32.89 19.09 -2.06
N GLY A 503 -32.34 20.16 -1.50
CA GLY A 503 -31.00 20.20 -0.94
C GLY A 503 -30.12 21.29 -1.57
N GLY A 504 -29.01 21.60 -0.89
CA GLY A 504 -28.01 22.55 -1.33
C GLY A 504 -26.60 21.97 -1.23
N VAL A 505 -25.59 22.73 -1.65
CA VAL A 505 -24.17 22.31 -1.63
C VAL A 505 -23.65 21.99 -0.22
N ALA A 506 -24.37 22.48 0.80
CA ALA A 506 -24.01 22.34 2.20
C ALA A 506 -24.55 21.08 2.91
N ASN A 507 -25.29 20.21 2.22
CA ASN A 507 -25.84 19.01 2.84
C ASN A 507 -24.84 17.83 2.87
N HIS A 508 -25.14 16.82 3.69
CA HIS A 508 -24.29 15.63 3.84
C HIS A 508 -24.00 14.90 2.51
N ILE A 509 -25.03 14.71 1.69
CA ILE A 509 -24.90 14.00 0.42
C ILE A 509 -24.01 14.76 -0.56
N ALA A 510 -24.00 16.09 -0.55
CA ALA A 510 -23.10 16.90 -1.37
C ALA A 510 -21.64 16.75 -0.93
N THR A 511 -21.38 16.53 0.36
CA THR A 511 -20.03 16.17 0.84
C THR A 511 -19.62 14.80 0.33
N LEU A 512 -20.45 13.77 0.57
CA LEU A 512 -20.16 12.39 0.15
C LEU A 512 -19.98 12.29 -1.37
N ALA A 513 -20.83 12.97 -2.14
CA ALA A 513 -20.70 13.04 -3.60
C ALA A 513 -19.33 13.56 -4.03
N ARG A 514 -18.77 14.56 -3.33
CA ARG A 514 -17.43 15.10 -3.62
C ARG A 514 -16.32 14.13 -3.24
N GLU A 515 -16.48 13.38 -2.15
CA GLU A 515 -15.54 12.34 -1.71
C GLU A 515 -15.48 11.17 -2.70
N TYR A 516 -16.65 10.65 -3.09
CA TYR A 516 -16.76 9.60 -4.12
C TYR A 516 -16.58 10.13 -5.55
N ARG A 517 -16.40 11.45 -5.73
CA ARG A 517 -16.31 12.14 -7.03
C ARG A 517 -17.46 11.80 -7.97
N MET A 518 -18.65 11.59 -7.42
CA MET A 518 -19.83 11.23 -8.17
C MET A 518 -20.53 12.52 -8.65
N PRO A 519 -20.68 12.72 -9.97
CA PRO A 519 -21.39 13.88 -10.52
C PRO A 519 -22.78 14.02 -9.89
N THR A 520 -23.03 15.15 -9.22
CA THR A 520 -24.23 15.32 -8.39
C THR A 520 -24.85 16.70 -8.56
N VAL A 521 -26.16 16.71 -8.85
CA VAL A 521 -27.00 17.91 -8.94
C VAL A 521 -28.07 17.86 -7.85
N VAL A 522 -28.15 18.92 -7.04
CA VAL A 522 -29.13 19.06 -5.95
C VAL A 522 -30.06 20.24 -6.22
N GLY A 523 -31.24 20.24 -5.61
CA GLY A 523 -32.20 21.34 -5.78
C GLY A 523 -32.85 21.38 -7.16
N LEU A 524 -32.81 20.29 -7.94
CA LEU A 524 -33.35 20.24 -9.30
C LEU A 524 -34.83 19.85 -9.27
N ARG A 525 -35.72 20.84 -9.20
CA ARG A 525 -37.17 20.61 -9.13
C ARG A 525 -37.68 19.81 -10.34
N GLY A 526 -38.52 18.82 -10.09
CA GLY A 526 -39.10 17.95 -11.12
C GLY A 526 -38.23 16.75 -11.51
N ALA A 527 -37.07 16.53 -10.86
CA ALA A 527 -36.24 15.35 -11.11
C ALA A 527 -36.98 14.02 -10.90
N THR A 528 -37.88 13.92 -9.92
CA THR A 528 -38.70 12.72 -9.65
C THR A 528 -39.73 12.43 -10.75
N GLN A 529 -39.93 13.34 -11.71
CA GLN A 529 -40.77 13.10 -12.88
C GLN A 529 -40.03 12.38 -14.02
N LEU A 530 -38.69 12.22 -13.91
CA LEU A 530 -37.91 11.43 -14.86
C LEU A 530 -38.32 9.96 -14.79
N LYS A 531 -38.71 9.40 -15.94
CA LYS A 531 -39.22 8.02 -16.02
C LYS A 531 -38.12 7.00 -15.68
N PRO A 532 -38.34 6.08 -14.73
CA PRO A 532 -37.40 4.99 -14.44
C PRO A 532 -37.01 4.20 -15.69
N GLY A 533 -35.74 3.78 -15.76
CA GLY A 533 -35.15 3.05 -16.90
C GLY A 533 -34.77 3.93 -18.09
N THR A 534 -35.16 5.21 -18.12
CA THR A 534 -34.75 6.12 -19.20
C THR A 534 -33.27 6.43 -19.09
N VAL A 535 -32.52 6.31 -20.19
CA VAL A 535 -31.11 6.69 -20.23
C VAL A 535 -30.99 8.21 -20.33
N VAL A 536 -30.25 8.79 -19.39
CA VAL A 536 -29.99 10.24 -19.33
C VAL A 536 -28.50 10.48 -19.10
N THR A 537 -28.04 11.67 -19.48
CA THR A 537 -26.73 12.20 -19.12
C THR A 537 -26.91 13.34 -18.13
N VAL A 538 -26.23 13.28 -16.99
CA VAL A 538 -26.19 14.31 -15.97
C VAL A 538 -24.96 15.17 -16.22
N ASP A 539 -25.14 16.41 -16.67
CA ASP A 539 -24.09 17.43 -16.72
C ASP A 539 -24.12 18.19 -15.40
N ALA A 540 -23.46 17.63 -14.39
CA ALA A 540 -23.48 18.20 -13.04
C ALA A 540 -22.79 19.56 -13.01
N THR A 541 -21.72 19.73 -13.79
CA THR A 541 -21.04 21.02 -13.97
C THR A 541 -21.96 22.10 -14.53
N GLY A 542 -22.84 21.73 -15.47
CA GLY A 542 -23.84 22.64 -16.05
C GLY A 542 -25.17 22.71 -15.29
N GLY A 543 -25.34 21.98 -14.19
CA GLY A 543 -26.58 21.95 -13.40
C GLY A 543 -27.81 21.48 -14.17
N ARG A 544 -27.64 20.54 -15.13
CA ARG A 544 -28.69 20.14 -16.08
C ARG A 544 -28.66 18.66 -16.45
N ILE A 545 -29.81 18.15 -16.88
CA ILE A 545 -30.01 16.76 -17.30
C ILE A 545 -30.33 16.73 -18.80
N LEU A 546 -29.62 15.88 -19.54
CA LEU A 546 -29.72 15.75 -20.98
C LEU A 546 -30.34 14.40 -21.35
N ARG A 547 -31.04 14.38 -22.48
CA ARG A 547 -31.65 13.16 -23.03
C ARG A 547 -30.57 12.24 -23.62
N GLY A 548 -30.62 10.95 -23.27
CA GLY A 548 -29.74 9.92 -23.83
C GLY A 548 -28.29 10.01 -23.35
N GLU A 549 -27.42 9.20 -23.95
CA GLU A 549 -25.97 9.24 -23.72
C GLU A 549 -25.32 10.37 -24.54
N ARG A 550 -24.51 11.21 -23.89
CA ARG A 550 -23.78 12.32 -24.51
C ARG A 550 -22.27 12.19 -24.30
N PRO A 551 -21.58 11.42 -25.16
CA PRO A 551 -20.14 11.18 -25.05
C PRO A 551 -19.29 12.45 -25.11
N ASP A 552 -19.76 13.47 -25.84
CA ASP A 552 -19.15 14.80 -25.96
C ASP A 552 -19.11 15.55 -24.63
N VAL A 553 -20.21 15.50 -23.87
CA VAL A 553 -20.29 16.08 -22.53
C VAL A 553 -19.45 15.27 -21.55
N LEU A 554 -19.50 13.94 -21.61
CA LEU A 554 -18.71 13.07 -20.75
C LEU A 554 -17.20 13.28 -20.94
N ALA A 555 -16.74 13.44 -22.18
CA ALA A 555 -15.33 13.68 -22.49
C ALA A 555 -14.86 15.07 -22.02
N SER A 556 -15.64 16.11 -22.28
CA SER A 556 -15.31 17.50 -21.90
C SER A 556 -15.43 17.77 -20.39
N ARG A 557 -16.24 16.98 -19.68
CA ARG A 557 -16.42 17.06 -18.23
C ARG A 557 -15.63 16.00 -17.46
N ARG A 558 -14.63 15.37 -18.07
CA ARG A 558 -13.67 14.55 -17.32
C ARG A 558 -12.92 15.44 -16.34
N ALA A 559 -12.94 15.06 -15.06
CA ALA A 559 -12.12 15.71 -14.04
C ALA A 559 -10.68 15.21 -14.18
N ASP A 560 -9.71 16.11 -14.34
CA ASP A 560 -8.35 15.82 -13.89
C ASP A 560 -8.36 15.81 -12.37
N ALA A 561 -7.84 14.76 -11.76
CA ALA A 561 -7.79 14.53 -10.32
C ALA A 561 -6.82 15.52 -9.64
N VAL A 562 -7.27 16.75 -9.34
CA VAL A 562 -6.40 17.75 -8.70
C VAL A 562 -6.41 17.68 -7.16
N ASN A 563 -7.34 16.95 -6.54
CA ASN A 563 -7.08 16.36 -5.23
C ASN A 563 -6.64 14.93 -5.54
N SER A 564 -5.34 14.73 -5.72
CA SER A 564 -4.80 13.43 -6.03
C SER A 564 -5.23 12.47 -4.91
N PHE A 565 -5.54 11.21 -5.24
CA PHE A 565 -5.68 10.18 -4.20
C PHE A 565 -4.47 10.16 -3.25
N GLU A 566 -3.34 10.74 -3.71
CA GLU A 566 -2.12 10.97 -2.95
C GLU A 566 -2.24 11.86 -1.71
N ASP A 567 -3.18 12.81 -1.72
CA ASP A 567 -3.40 13.73 -0.59
C ASP A 567 -4.24 13.11 0.53
N THR A 568 -4.70 11.88 0.31
CA THR A 568 -5.59 11.21 1.24
C THR A 568 -4.78 10.56 2.38
N PRO A 569 -5.28 10.56 3.64
CA PRO A 569 -4.61 9.89 4.76
C PRO A 569 -4.26 8.42 4.51
N LEU A 570 -5.04 7.71 3.69
CA LEU A 570 -4.85 6.31 3.31
C LEU A 570 -3.61 6.18 2.46
N PHE A 571 -3.49 7.05 1.46
CA PHE A 571 -2.31 7.05 0.60
C PHE A 571 -1.06 7.54 1.32
N GLN A 572 -1.19 8.51 2.23
CA GLN A 572 -0.09 8.91 3.10
C GLN A 572 0.38 7.76 3.99
N GLY A 573 -0.55 7.05 4.64
CA GLY A 573 -0.26 5.84 5.40
C GLY A 573 0.35 4.75 4.53
N TYR A 574 -0.18 4.56 3.32
CA TYR A 574 0.36 3.62 2.34
C TYR A 574 1.80 3.94 1.95
N ARG A 575 2.14 5.22 1.70
CA ARG A 575 3.52 5.63 1.42
C ARG A 575 4.46 5.37 2.59
N GLN A 576 3.98 5.55 3.83
CA GLN A 576 4.77 5.24 5.03
C GLN A 576 5.00 3.72 5.16
N ILE A 577 3.97 2.91 4.89
CA ILE A 577 4.07 1.45 4.84
C ILE A 577 5.07 1.02 3.75
N LEU A 578 4.93 1.57 2.55
CA LEU A 578 5.79 1.25 1.41
C LEU A 578 7.26 1.60 1.68
N ALA A 579 7.54 2.67 2.42
CA ALA A 579 8.89 3.06 2.81
C ALA A 579 9.61 2.02 3.68
N LEU A 580 8.88 1.17 4.40
CA LEU A 580 9.42 0.05 5.19
C LEU A 580 9.46 -1.27 4.41
N ILE A 581 8.92 -1.31 3.19
CA ILE A 581 8.82 -2.52 2.38
C ILE A 581 9.75 -2.46 1.17
N ALA A 582 9.58 -1.47 0.31
CA ALA A 582 10.11 -1.46 -1.05
C ALA A 582 11.54 -0.93 -1.23
N PRO A 583 11.98 0.15 -0.55
CA PRO A 583 13.31 0.71 -0.80
C PRO A 583 14.42 -0.32 -0.58
N LEU A 584 15.35 -0.39 -1.53
CA LEU A 584 16.51 -1.29 -1.47
C LEU A 584 17.76 -0.50 -1.10
N HIS A 585 18.24 -0.71 0.13
CA HIS A 585 19.45 -0.08 0.67
C HIS A 585 20.67 -1.01 0.56
N LEU A 586 20.47 -2.32 0.67
CA LEU A 586 21.53 -3.34 0.59
C LEU A 586 21.83 -3.75 -0.87
N MET A 587 22.51 -2.87 -1.61
CA MET A 587 22.80 -3.08 -3.04
C MET A 587 24.07 -3.92 -3.31
N ASP A 588 25.17 -3.64 -2.61
CA ASP A 588 26.49 -4.25 -2.85
C ASP A 588 26.76 -5.41 -1.87
N PRO A 589 26.78 -6.68 -2.33
CA PRO A 589 27.11 -7.85 -1.52
C PRO A 589 28.51 -7.83 -0.90
N SER A 590 29.43 -7.05 -1.48
CA SER A 590 30.83 -6.98 -1.06
C SER A 590 31.11 -5.88 -0.04
N ALA A 591 30.12 -5.00 0.21
CA ALA A 591 30.22 -3.94 1.20
C ALA A 591 30.26 -4.48 2.63
N ALA A 592 31.03 -3.81 3.49
CA ALA A 592 31.12 -4.17 4.92
C ALA A 592 29.78 -4.02 5.66
N GLU A 593 28.89 -3.19 5.13
CA GLU A 593 27.55 -2.92 5.66
C GLU A 593 26.53 -4.00 5.26
N PHE A 594 26.89 -4.98 4.43
CA PHE A 594 26.02 -6.09 4.02
C PHE A 594 25.84 -7.12 5.15
N THR A 595 25.13 -6.71 6.19
CA THR A 595 24.87 -7.48 7.42
C THR A 595 23.37 -7.49 7.77
N PRO A 596 22.89 -8.51 8.52
CA PRO A 596 21.50 -8.58 8.96
C PRO A 596 21.01 -7.35 9.72
N GLN A 597 21.89 -6.70 10.50
CA GLN A 597 21.56 -5.57 11.35
C GLN A 597 21.34 -4.27 10.56
N GLN A 598 21.77 -4.22 9.30
CA GLN A 598 21.58 -3.07 8.41
C GLN A 598 20.35 -3.23 7.51
N CYS A 599 19.60 -4.33 7.61
CA CYS A 599 18.33 -4.46 6.91
C CYS A 599 17.31 -3.46 7.49
N ARG A 600 16.84 -2.52 6.67
CA ARG A 600 15.87 -1.48 7.08
C ARG A 600 14.48 -1.72 6.51
N THR A 601 14.39 -2.51 5.44
CA THR A 601 13.14 -2.81 4.75
C THR A 601 12.94 -4.31 4.56
N MET A 602 11.71 -4.72 4.25
CA MET A 602 11.41 -6.10 3.85
C MET A 602 12.18 -6.52 2.59
N HIS A 603 12.40 -5.59 1.64
CA HIS A 603 13.24 -5.83 0.46
C HIS A 603 14.72 -6.04 0.83
N ASP A 604 15.28 -5.30 1.79
CA ASP A 604 16.66 -5.50 2.27
C ASP A 604 16.86 -6.92 2.83
N ILE A 605 15.94 -7.38 3.68
CA ILE A 605 15.95 -8.76 4.22
C ILE A 605 15.94 -9.77 3.08
N THR A 606 15.06 -9.57 2.12
CA THR A 606 14.86 -10.44 0.96
C THR A 606 16.12 -10.52 0.10
N ARG A 607 16.75 -9.37 -0.19
CA ARG A 607 18.00 -9.27 -0.95
C ARG A 607 19.18 -9.91 -0.20
N PHE A 608 19.30 -9.65 1.10
CA PHE A 608 20.34 -10.24 1.94
C PHE A 608 20.23 -11.75 1.97
N ALA A 609 19.02 -12.26 2.24
CA ALA A 609 18.78 -13.70 2.34
C ALA A 609 19.03 -14.40 1.01
N HIS A 610 18.58 -13.84 -0.11
CA HIS A 610 18.88 -14.35 -1.44
C HIS A 610 20.40 -14.48 -1.67
N GLN A 611 21.16 -13.43 -1.38
CA GLN A 611 22.61 -13.43 -1.57
C GLN A 611 23.34 -14.44 -0.69
N ARG A 612 22.92 -14.59 0.58
CA ARG A 612 23.54 -15.53 1.52
C ARG A 612 23.14 -16.98 1.26
N ALA A 613 21.92 -17.21 0.82
CA ALA A 613 21.49 -18.53 0.38
C ALA A 613 22.38 -19.03 -0.79
N MET A 614 22.69 -18.14 -1.74
CA MET A 614 23.64 -18.45 -2.82
C MET A 614 25.05 -18.74 -2.29
N ASP A 615 25.57 -17.92 -1.37
CA ASP A 615 26.90 -18.14 -0.78
C ASP A 615 27.00 -19.48 -0.03
N GLU A 616 25.94 -19.89 0.67
CA GLU A 616 25.90 -21.13 1.42
C GLU A 616 25.85 -22.35 0.50
N MET A 617 25.02 -22.29 -0.55
CA MET A 617 24.99 -23.31 -1.59
C MET A 617 26.38 -23.51 -2.20
N PHE A 618 27.06 -22.42 -2.56
CA PHE A 618 28.42 -22.46 -3.10
C PHE A 618 29.45 -23.08 -2.13
N ARG A 619 29.41 -22.65 -0.86
CA ARG A 619 30.32 -23.12 0.19
C ARG A 619 30.21 -24.63 0.40
N ARG A 620 28.99 -25.16 0.43
CA ARG A 620 28.73 -26.60 0.62
C ARG A 620 29.06 -27.42 -0.61
N ALA A 621 28.73 -26.90 -1.78
CA ALA A 621 29.07 -27.57 -3.04
C ALA A 621 30.60 -27.68 -3.24
N THR A 622 31.38 -26.75 -2.70
CA THR A 622 32.86 -26.86 -2.64
C THR A 622 33.34 -27.97 -1.68
N ARG A 623 32.63 -28.26 -0.59
CA ARG A 623 33.00 -29.35 0.35
C ARG A 623 32.80 -30.75 -0.23
N LEU A 624 31.89 -30.91 -1.20
CA LEU A 624 31.64 -32.15 -1.94
C LEU A 624 32.84 -32.62 -2.78
N ASP A 625 33.85 -31.78 -3.00
CA ASP A 625 35.15 -32.18 -3.60
C ASP A 625 35.79 -33.36 -2.83
N SER A 626 35.53 -33.45 -1.53
CA SER A 626 35.96 -34.55 -0.65
C SER A 626 35.19 -35.86 -0.88
N ALA A 627 34.00 -35.77 -1.50
CA ALA A 627 33.03 -36.86 -1.69
C ALA A 627 32.96 -37.37 -3.15
N ALA A 628 33.95 -37.04 -3.98
CA ALA A 628 34.06 -37.39 -5.41
C ALA A 628 34.15 -38.91 -5.72
N GLN A 629 33.71 -39.79 -4.82
CA GLN A 629 33.53 -41.22 -5.05
C GLN A 629 32.13 -41.58 -5.58
N LEU A 630 31.20 -40.62 -5.63
CA LEU A 630 29.77 -40.86 -5.96
C LEU A 630 29.31 -40.46 -7.37
N GLY A 631 30.14 -39.73 -8.13
CA GLY A 631 29.73 -39.17 -9.42
C GLY A 631 30.01 -40.06 -10.63
N LEU A 632 29.16 -39.97 -11.65
CA LEU A 632 29.35 -40.57 -12.98
C LEU A 632 30.54 -39.94 -13.70
N GLN A 633 31.38 -40.73 -14.35
CA GLN A 633 32.50 -40.20 -15.10
C GLN A 633 32.03 -39.64 -16.45
N LEU A 634 32.24 -38.35 -16.70
CA LEU A 634 31.92 -37.73 -17.99
C LEU A 634 32.82 -38.31 -19.08
N SER A 635 32.21 -38.93 -20.09
CA SER A 635 32.84 -39.39 -21.32
C SER A 635 32.83 -38.24 -22.32
N SER A 636 33.99 -37.63 -22.53
CA SER A 636 34.13 -36.46 -23.41
C SER A 636 35.31 -36.60 -24.37
N THR A 637 35.20 -35.91 -25.50
CA THR A 637 36.28 -35.73 -26.47
C THR A 637 37.45 -34.89 -25.93
N LEU A 638 37.22 -34.08 -24.90
CA LEU A 638 38.27 -33.35 -24.21
C LEU A 638 39.05 -34.28 -23.27
N PRO A 639 40.40 -34.25 -23.26
CA PRO A 639 41.22 -35.13 -22.42
C PRO A 639 41.28 -34.65 -20.95
N MET A 640 40.11 -34.49 -20.33
CA MET A 640 39.93 -34.19 -18.91
C MET A 640 38.93 -35.14 -18.27
N ARG A 641 39.20 -35.52 -17.01
CA ARG A 641 38.30 -36.37 -16.23
C ARG A 641 37.45 -35.49 -15.32
N VAL A 642 36.14 -35.45 -15.58
CA VAL A 642 35.15 -34.77 -14.74
C VAL A 642 34.17 -35.80 -14.18
N SER A 643 33.98 -35.82 -12.87
CA SER A 643 32.95 -36.62 -12.20
C SER A 643 31.67 -35.80 -12.05
N VAL A 644 30.52 -36.33 -12.46
CA VAL A 644 29.25 -35.62 -12.54
C VAL A 644 28.29 -36.18 -11.49
N LEU A 645 27.68 -35.29 -10.73
CA LEU A 645 26.65 -35.58 -9.74
C LEU A 645 25.35 -34.89 -10.17
N PHE A 646 24.22 -35.60 -10.11
CA PHE A 646 22.91 -35.03 -10.41
C PHE A 646 22.13 -34.73 -9.13
N LEU A 647 21.52 -33.56 -9.05
CA LEU A 647 20.67 -33.14 -7.93
C LEU A 647 19.22 -33.60 -8.11
N ASP A 648 18.75 -33.69 -9.36
CA ASP A 648 17.36 -33.96 -9.74
C ASP A 648 17.13 -35.38 -10.27
N ARG A 649 18.09 -36.31 -10.10
CA ARG A 649 17.97 -37.70 -10.55
C ARG A 649 18.23 -38.69 -9.41
N PRO A 650 17.47 -39.80 -9.34
CA PRO A 650 17.73 -40.87 -8.37
C PRO A 650 18.99 -41.67 -8.74
N ILE A 651 19.76 -42.06 -7.72
CA ILE A 651 21.02 -42.85 -7.85
C ILE A 651 20.79 -44.13 -8.67
N SER A 652 19.60 -44.74 -8.58
CA SER A 652 19.23 -45.97 -9.29
C SER A 652 19.17 -45.86 -10.82
N THR A 653 19.19 -44.65 -11.38
CA THR A 653 19.25 -44.41 -12.84
C THR A 653 20.68 -44.22 -13.36
N MET A 654 21.68 -44.27 -12.48
CA MET A 654 23.11 -44.23 -12.84
C MET A 654 23.54 -45.62 -13.30
N GLY A 655 23.53 -45.87 -14.61
CA GLY A 655 23.74 -47.20 -15.21
C GLY A 655 25.03 -47.92 -14.79
N ASP A 656 25.04 -49.24 -14.93
CA ASP A 656 26.07 -50.20 -14.45
C ASP A 656 27.54 -49.88 -14.83
N ASN A 657 27.78 -48.95 -15.77
CA ASN A 657 29.11 -48.59 -16.28
C ASN A 657 29.69 -47.28 -15.73
N GLY A 658 29.01 -46.60 -14.80
CA GLY A 658 29.58 -45.45 -14.07
C GLY A 658 30.05 -44.28 -14.95
N THR A 659 29.52 -44.15 -16.18
CA THR A 659 29.92 -43.14 -17.18
C THR A 659 28.68 -42.46 -17.80
N ILE A 660 28.81 -41.20 -18.19
CA ILE A 660 27.76 -40.42 -18.87
C ILE A 660 28.33 -39.69 -20.09
N GLY A 661 27.59 -39.68 -21.20
CA GLY A 661 28.00 -38.96 -22.41
C GLY A 661 27.92 -37.44 -22.25
N GLU A 662 28.72 -36.72 -23.03
CA GLU A 662 28.78 -35.26 -23.01
C GLU A 662 27.52 -34.54 -23.53
N ASP A 663 26.58 -35.27 -24.14
CA ASP A 663 25.29 -34.72 -24.58
C ASP A 663 24.10 -35.29 -23.77
N ASP A 664 24.31 -36.28 -22.89
CA ASP A 664 23.26 -37.09 -22.23
C ASP A 664 22.82 -36.56 -20.83
N HIS A 665 23.38 -35.43 -20.39
CA HIS A 665 23.19 -34.92 -19.03
C HIS A 665 22.05 -33.89 -18.86
N ASP A 666 21.36 -33.49 -19.94
CA ASP A 666 20.19 -32.58 -19.99
C ASP A 666 20.29 -31.21 -19.26
N SER A 667 21.42 -30.90 -18.62
CA SER A 667 21.68 -29.62 -17.98
C SER A 667 22.04 -28.55 -19.02
N LEU A 668 21.11 -27.61 -19.27
CA LEU A 668 21.30 -26.49 -20.18
C LEU A 668 22.58 -25.67 -19.88
N PRO A 669 22.86 -25.23 -18.63
CA PRO A 669 24.08 -24.47 -18.33
C PRO A 669 25.36 -25.28 -18.61
N MET A 670 25.37 -26.58 -18.29
CA MET A 670 26.51 -27.45 -18.56
C MET A 670 26.74 -27.63 -20.05
N GLN A 671 25.69 -27.88 -20.84
CA GLN A 671 25.82 -28.04 -22.28
C GLN A 671 26.36 -26.77 -22.93
N ALA A 672 25.84 -25.60 -22.53
CA ALA A 672 26.28 -24.31 -23.07
C ALA A 672 27.76 -24.04 -22.79
N PHE A 673 28.18 -24.22 -21.53
CA PHE A 673 29.57 -24.05 -21.12
C PHE A 673 30.51 -25.06 -21.80
N TRP A 674 30.15 -26.34 -21.78
CA TRP A 674 30.97 -27.43 -22.33
C TRP A 674 31.15 -27.29 -23.85
N ASN A 675 30.09 -26.91 -24.57
CA ASN A 675 30.16 -26.61 -26.00
C ASN A 675 31.11 -25.44 -26.29
N GLY A 676 31.18 -24.44 -25.41
CA GLY A 676 32.19 -23.38 -25.46
C GLY A 676 33.61 -23.93 -25.43
N MET A 677 33.92 -24.80 -24.47
CA MET A 677 35.23 -25.46 -24.37
C MET A 677 35.55 -26.30 -25.60
N LYS A 678 34.59 -27.10 -26.09
CA LYS A 678 34.73 -27.93 -27.31
C LYS A 678 35.06 -27.08 -28.54
N ARG A 679 34.33 -25.98 -28.74
CA ARG A 679 34.54 -25.05 -29.87
C ARG A 679 35.93 -24.43 -29.86
N GLN A 680 36.49 -24.13 -28.69
CA GLN A 680 37.85 -23.60 -28.59
C GLN A 680 38.91 -24.68 -28.84
N GLY A 681 38.63 -25.92 -28.42
CA GLY A 681 39.52 -27.07 -28.59
C GLY A 681 40.62 -27.16 -27.53
N TRP A 682 41.20 -28.36 -27.38
CA TRP A 682 42.31 -28.58 -26.44
C TRP A 682 43.61 -27.97 -26.98
N PRO A 683 44.34 -27.16 -26.20
CA PRO A 683 45.61 -26.59 -26.66
C PRO A 683 46.62 -27.69 -26.96
N SER A 684 47.04 -27.82 -28.22
CA SER A 684 48.11 -28.73 -28.64
C SER A 684 49.49 -28.08 -28.43
N LYS A 685 50.53 -28.88 -28.19
CA LYS A 685 51.91 -28.37 -28.03
C LYS A 685 52.41 -27.74 -29.34
N GLY A 686 52.34 -26.41 -29.41
CA GLY A 686 53.32 -25.54 -30.07
C GLY A 686 52.98 -25.00 -31.48
N ARG A 687 52.89 -23.67 -31.61
CA ARG A 687 53.39 -22.91 -32.76
C ARG A 687 54.20 -21.71 -32.25
N THR A 688 55.37 -21.96 -31.66
CA THR A 688 56.43 -20.95 -31.57
C THR A 688 57.20 -20.99 -32.89
N SER A 689 57.06 -19.96 -33.71
CA SER A 689 57.91 -19.75 -34.88
C SER A 689 59.14 -18.96 -34.46
N SER A 690 60.19 -19.64 -34.00
CA SER A 690 61.56 -19.12 -34.07
C SER A 690 62.58 -20.26 -33.91
N PRO A 691 63.48 -20.50 -34.88
CA PRO A 691 64.45 -21.59 -34.84
C PRO A 691 65.75 -21.12 -34.16
N LEU A 692 65.72 -20.94 -32.84
CA LEU A 692 66.94 -20.83 -32.04
C LEU A 692 66.57 -21.16 -30.60
N HIS A 693 67.35 -22.04 -29.98
CA HIS A 693 67.16 -22.66 -28.66
C HIS A 693 66.39 -23.99 -28.63
N SER A 694 66.81 -24.94 -29.48
CA SER A 694 66.82 -26.35 -29.07
C SER A 694 68.02 -26.59 -28.16
N GLY A 695 67.81 -26.79 -26.87
CA GLY A 695 68.90 -27.17 -25.99
C GLY A 695 68.63 -27.00 -24.51
N LEU A 696 67.58 -27.62 -23.98
CA LEU A 696 67.53 -28.16 -22.61
C LEU A 696 66.20 -28.90 -22.44
N ALA A 697 66.19 -30.14 -22.93
CA ALA A 697 65.21 -31.11 -22.53
C ALA A 697 65.51 -31.56 -21.09
N THR A 698 64.71 -31.13 -20.13
CA THR A 698 64.55 -31.86 -18.87
C THR A 698 63.39 -32.82 -19.04
N GLN A 699 63.73 -34.07 -19.35
CA GLN A 699 62.85 -35.19 -19.08
C GLN A 699 62.52 -35.20 -17.58
N GLY A 700 61.24 -35.06 -17.25
CA GLY A 700 60.70 -35.37 -15.94
C GLY A 700 59.75 -36.55 -16.07
N HIS A 701 60.30 -37.76 -16.23
CA HIS A 701 59.60 -38.98 -15.82
C HIS A 701 59.49 -38.96 -14.29
N GLY A 702 58.46 -38.30 -13.76
CA GLY A 702 58.04 -38.43 -12.37
C GLY A 702 56.91 -39.44 -12.27
N ARG A 703 57.08 -40.48 -11.45
CA ARG A 703 55.97 -41.28 -10.90
C ARG A 703 54.82 -40.35 -10.46
N PRO A 704 53.54 -40.75 -10.56
CA PRO A 704 52.48 -39.98 -9.93
C PRO A 704 52.82 -39.91 -8.45
N VAL A 705 53.09 -38.71 -7.96
CA VAL A 705 53.15 -38.47 -6.52
C VAL A 705 51.70 -38.53 -6.06
N ASP A 706 51.31 -39.67 -5.50
CA ASP A 706 49.98 -39.99 -4.96
C ASP A 706 49.61 -39.16 -3.70
N GLY A 707 49.84 -37.85 -3.72
CA GLY A 707 49.65 -36.97 -2.57
C GLY A 707 48.62 -35.85 -2.71
N TYR A 708 48.13 -35.51 -3.91
CA TYR A 708 47.28 -34.31 -4.13
C TYR A 708 46.30 -34.43 -5.32
N SER A 709 45.61 -35.56 -5.51
CA SER A 709 44.69 -35.78 -6.64
C SER A 709 43.27 -35.26 -6.39
N VAL A 710 43.11 -33.93 -6.28
CA VAL A 710 41.77 -33.33 -6.39
C VAL A 710 41.28 -33.52 -7.84
N LYS A 711 40.13 -34.17 -8.04
CA LYS A 711 39.55 -34.48 -9.36
C LYS A 711 38.67 -33.30 -9.81
N SER A 712 38.51 -33.10 -11.12
CA SER A 712 37.49 -32.15 -11.59
C SER A 712 36.11 -32.79 -11.39
N TYR A 713 35.11 -32.01 -11.01
CA TYR A 713 33.76 -32.52 -10.79
C TYR A 713 32.70 -31.49 -11.17
N ALA A 714 31.48 -31.96 -11.42
CA ALA A 714 30.31 -31.16 -11.75
C ALA A 714 29.13 -31.62 -10.90
N VAL A 715 28.31 -30.69 -10.43
CA VAL A 715 27.03 -30.91 -9.76
C VAL A 715 25.95 -30.27 -10.62
N LEU A 716 25.02 -31.05 -11.15
CA LEU A 716 24.11 -30.65 -12.21
C LEU A 716 22.65 -30.85 -11.79
N SER A 717 21.78 -29.98 -12.29
CA SER A 717 20.37 -30.26 -12.55
C SER A 717 20.04 -29.83 -13.98
N THR A 718 18.80 -30.05 -14.42
CA THR A 718 18.28 -29.51 -15.69
C THR A 718 18.56 -28.01 -15.89
N THR A 719 18.45 -27.21 -14.83
CA THR A 719 18.60 -25.74 -14.87
C THR A 719 19.80 -25.19 -14.09
N TYR A 720 20.49 -26.01 -13.31
CA TYR A 720 21.61 -25.61 -12.47
C TYR A 720 22.90 -26.35 -12.83
N MET A 721 24.04 -25.67 -12.72
CA MET A 721 25.36 -26.27 -12.83
C MET A 721 26.29 -25.64 -11.79
N MET A 722 27.03 -26.48 -11.07
CA MET A 722 28.31 -26.11 -10.48
C MET A 722 29.41 -26.99 -11.07
N LEU A 723 30.43 -26.38 -11.64
CA LEU A 723 31.54 -27.07 -12.29
C LEU A 723 32.86 -26.61 -11.65
N CYS A 724 33.59 -27.56 -11.06
CA CYS A 724 34.91 -27.38 -10.52
C CYS A 724 35.94 -28.02 -11.47
N LEU A 725 36.71 -27.19 -12.17
CA LEU A 725 37.77 -27.61 -13.08
C LEU A 725 39.14 -27.45 -12.43
N ARG A 726 39.89 -28.54 -12.39
CA ARG A 726 41.32 -28.54 -12.08
C ARG A 726 42.14 -28.80 -13.33
N MET A 727 42.83 -27.77 -13.81
CA MET A 727 43.68 -27.84 -15.00
C MET A 727 45.14 -27.59 -14.63
N GLY A 728 45.83 -28.63 -14.16
CA GLY A 728 47.21 -28.51 -13.65
C GLY A 728 47.27 -27.79 -12.31
N TYR A 729 47.89 -26.61 -12.29
CA TYR A 729 48.00 -25.74 -11.11
C TYR A 729 46.88 -24.70 -11.02
N HIS A 730 45.86 -24.79 -11.88
CA HIS A 730 44.74 -23.84 -11.90
C HIS A 730 43.46 -24.47 -11.41
N PHE A 731 42.76 -23.74 -10.55
CA PHE A 731 41.46 -24.09 -10.05
C PHE A 731 40.45 -23.04 -10.51
N THR A 732 39.42 -23.52 -11.20
CA THR A 732 38.32 -22.70 -11.68
C THR A 732 37.01 -23.32 -11.23
N THR A 733 36.21 -22.57 -10.50
CA THR A 733 34.86 -22.96 -10.11
C THR A 733 33.86 -22.06 -10.82
N ILE A 734 32.88 -22.66 -11.48
CA ILE A 734 31.82 -21.95 -12.20
C ILE A 734 30.49 -22.47 -11.69
N GLU A 735 29.63 -21.58 -11.26
CA GLU A 735 28.26 -21.88 -10.82
C GLU A 735 27.28 -21.09 -11.68
N SER A 736 26.17 -21.69 -12.09
CA SER A 736 25.17 -21.01 -12.88
C SER A 736 23.78 -21.60 -12.72
N MET A 737 22.80 -20.71 -12.76
CA MET A 737 21.37 -21.02 -12.84
C MET A 737 20.80 -20.46 -14.15
N CYS A 738 20.11 -21.33 -14.90
CA CYS A 738 19.41 -21.07 -16.15
C CYS A 738 17.93 -21.51 -16.04
N ALA A 739 17.17 -20.83 -15.21
CA ALA A 739 15.73 -20.98 -15.07
C ALA A 739 14.96 -20.07 -16.04
N GLU A 740 13.66 -20.34 -16.24
CA GLU A 740 12.79 -19.53 -17.11
C GLU A 740 12.64 -18.09 -16.61
N GLN A 741 12.61 -17.89 -15.29
CA GLN A 741 12.47 -16.57 -14.67
C GLN A 741 13.83 -15.84 -14.61
N PRO A 742 14.00 -14.69 -15.29
CA PRO A 742 15.29 -13.99 -15.35
C PRO A 742 15.88 -13.62 -13.98
N GLY A 743 15.04 -13.30 -13.00
CA GLY A 743 15.46 -12.95 -11.65
C GLY A 743 16.14 -14.08 -10.88
N LYS A 744 15.97 -15.34 -11.30
CA LYS A 744 16.63 -16.52 -10.69
C LYS A 744 17.99 -16.83 -11.32
N ASN A 745 18.33 -16.19 -12.44
CA ASN A 745 19.47 -16.58 -13.26
C ASN A 745 20.74 -15.82 -12.88
N TYR A 746 21.86 -16.54 -12.86
CA TYR A 746 23.17 -15.99 -12.56
C TYR A 746 24.32 -16.84 -13.09
N ILE A 747 25.50 -16.24 -13.17
CA ILE A 747 26.78 -16.93 -13.34
C ILE A 747 27.75 -16.38 -12.28
N ARG A 748 28.37 -17.29 -11.53
CA ARG A 748 29.44 -17.00 -10.59
C ARG A 748 30.70 -17.74 -11.03
N VAL A 749 31.83 -17.05 -11.03
CA VAL A 749 33.12 -17.61 -11.44
C VAL A 749 34.17 -17.30 -10.39
N GLN A 750 34.90 -18.32 -9.96
CA GLN A 750 36.05 -18.19 -9.09
C GLN A 750 37.29 -18.76 -9.77
N TYR A 751 38.37 -17.99 -9.79
CA TYR A 751 39.68 -18.41 -10.26
C TYR A 751 40.71 -18.30 -9.14
N LYS A 752 41.53 -19.35 -8.99
CA LYS A 752 42.62 -19.39 -8.01
C LYS A 752 43.80 -20.23 -8.49
N ASP A 753 44.98 -19.90 -7.96
CA ASP A 753 46.25 -20.63 -8.09
C ASP A 753 46.85 -20.72 -9.50
N GLY A 754 48.17 -20.95 -9.57
CA GLY A 754 48.91 -21.06 -10.84
C GLY A 754 50.34 -21.53 -10.67
N GLY A 755 50.93 -22.00 -11.77
CA GLY A 755 52.25 -22.64 -11.79
C GLY A 755 53.42 -21.67 -11.99
N ALA A 756 53.14 -20.39 -12.22
CA ALA A 756 54.13 -19.34 -12.40
C ALA A 756 54.38 -18.49 -11.14
N SER A 757 55.35 -17.57 -11.19
CA SER A 757 55.59 -16.58 -10.14
C SER A 757 54.36 -15.72 -9.85
N LEU A 758 54.20 -15.27 -8.60
CA LEU A 758 53.07 -14.44 -8.15
C LEU A 758 52.73 -13.28 -9.10
N GLU A 759 53.74 -12.55 -9.59
CA GLU A 759 53.57 -11.43 -10.53
C GLU A 759 52.85 -11.84 -11.83
N ARG A 760 53.18 -13.00 -12.40
CA ARG A 760 52.55 -13.52 -13.62
C ARG A 760 51.14 -14.06 -13.35
N ARG A 761 50.91 -14.60 -12.15
CA ARG A 761 49.57 -15.02 -11.71
C ARG A 761 48.65 -13.82 -11.55
N ILE A 762 49.15 -12.71 -10.99
CA ILE A 762 48.43 -11.43 -10.89
C ILE A 762 48.11 -10.88 -12.28
N ARG A 763 49.05 -10.89 -13.24
CA ARG A 763 48.80 -10.48 -14.63
C ARG A 763 47.69 -11.26 -15.30
N ARG A 764 47.66 -12.57 -15.09
CA ARG A 764 46.58 -13.42 -15.60
C ARG A 764 45.23 -13.06 -14.98
N ILE A 765 45.18 -12.83 -13.67
CA ILE A 765 43.95 -12.41 -12.99
C ILE A 765 43.46 -11.07 -13.54
N ARG A 766 44.35 -10.09 -13.75
CA ARG A 766 44.05 -8.82 -14.43
C ARG A 766 43.46 -9.05 -15.82
N LEU A 767 44.07 -9.90 -16.63
CA LEU A 767 43.59 -10.23 -17.98
C LEU A 767 42.19 -10.85 -17.95
N ILE A 768 41.97 -11.84 -17.08
CA ILE A 768 40.67 -12.52 -16.98
C ILE A 768 39.60 -11.53 -16.51
N ALA A 769 39.90 -10.72 -15.49
CA ALA A 769 38.99 -9.70 -14.99
C ALA A 769 38.57 -8.72 -16.09
N GLU A 770 39.51 -8.21 -16.89
CA GLU A 770 39.21 -7.27 -17.99
C GLU A 770 38.28 -7.88 -19.05
N VAL A 771 38.50 -9.15 -19.41
CA VAL A 771 37.63 -9.86 -20.36
C VAL A 771 36.24 -10.12 -19.75
N LEU A 772 36.18 -10.52 -18.48
CA LEU A 772 34.92 -10.78 -17.78
C LEU A 772 34.10 -9.50 -17.59
N THR A 773 34.72 -8.36 -17.33
CA THR A 773 34.03 -7.06 -17.29
C THR A 773 33.37 -6.73 -18.63
N ARG A 774 34.00 -7.06 -19.77
CA ARG A 774 33.37 -6.93 -21.11
C ARG A 774 32.22 -7.90 -21.34
N LEU A 775 32.19 -9.00 -20.61
CA LEU A 775 31.08 -9.95 -20.54
C LEU A 775 30.05 -9.57 -19.46
N ARG A 776 30.10 -8.34 -18.92
CA ARG A 776 29.17 -7.79 -17.92
C ARG A 776 29.23 -8.47 -16.55
N PHE A 777 30.40 -9.01 -16.17
CA PHE A 777 30.63 -9.49 -14.82
C PHE A 777 31.17 -8.38 -13.90
N ASP A 778 30.64 -8.32 -12.69
CA ASP A 778 31.24 -7.60 -11.58
C ASP A 778 32.40 -8.43 -11.02
N CYS A 779 33.62 -7.89 -11.12
CA CYS A 779 34.84 -8.61 -10.80
C CYS A 779 35.51 -8.03 -9.54
N THR A 780 35.86 -8.91 -8.60
CA THR A 780 36.69 -8.59 -7.43
C THR A 780 37.96 -9.43 -7.46
N ALA A 781 39.11 -8.76 -7.58
CA ALA A 781 40.42 -9.40 -7.62
C ALA A 781 41.24 -9.06 -6.37
N ARG A 782 41.85 -10.07 -5.74
CA ARG A 782 42.81 -9.89 -4.64
C ARG A 782 43.98 -10.85 -4.86
N ALA A 783 45.17 -10.29 -5.12
CA ALA A 783 46.38 -11.04 -5.44
C ALA A 783 46.16 -12.04 -6.60
N ASP A 784 46.23 -13.35 -6.35
CA ASP A 784 46.05 -14.42 -7.34
C ASP A 784 44.65 -15.06 -7.34
N CYS A 785 43.70 -14.45 -6.63
CA CYS A 785 42.31 -14.87 -6.56
C CYS A 785 41.40 -13.86 -7.27
N LEU A 786 40.45 -14.38 -8.05
CA LEU A 786 39.42 -13.60 -8.73
C LEU A 786 38.06 -14.22 -8.43
N ASN A 787 37.11 -13.39 -7.99
CA ASN A 787 35.70 -13.73 -7.95
C ASN A 787 34.96 -12.80 -8.92
N ALA A 788 34.10 -13.37 -9.76
CA ALA A 788 33.30 -12.64 -10.72
C ALA A 788 31.85 -13.10 -10.65
N PHE A 789 30.92 -12.17 -10.82
CA PHE A 789 29.48 -12.44 -10.72
C PHE A 789 28.69 -11.68 -11.78
N CYS A 790 27.65 -12.31 -12.34
CA CYS A 790 26.63 -11.63 -13.13
C CYS A 790 25.26 -12.28 -12.85
N SER A 791 24.18 -11.50 -12.91
CA SER A 791 22.81 -11.97 -12.60
C SER A 791 21.74 -11.26 -13.41
N CYS A 792 20.50 -11.74 -13.29
CA CYS A 792 19.27 -11.10 -13.78
C CYS A 792 19.14 -11.02 -15.31
N PHE A 793 19.67 -12.02 -16.04
CA PHE A 793 19.51 -12.13 -17.49
C PHE A 793 18.58 -13.29 -17.89
N GLU A 794 17.98 -13.20 -19.07
CA GLU A 794 17.20 -14.30 -19.64
C GLU A 794 18.08 -15.53 -19.88
N ALA A 795 17.50 -16.73 -19.76
CA ALA A 795 18.23 -18.00 -19.91
C ALA A 795 19.06 -18.11 -21.21
N PRO A 796 18.60 -17.62 -22.40
CA PRO A 796 19.41 -17.66 -23.61
C PRO A 796 20.70 -16.82 -23.52
N ILE A 797 20.64 -15.65 -22.86
CA ILE A 797 21.79 -14.76 -22.67
C ILE A 797 22.79 -15.40 -21.69
N ILE A 798 22.31 -16.03 -20.62
CA ILE A 798 23.15 -16.77 -19.68
C ILE A 798 23.85 -17.93 -20.39
N ALA A 799 23.12 -18.70 -21.19
CA ALA A 799 23.69 -19.80 -21.97
C ALA A 799 24.76 -19.32 -22.98
N GLU A 800 24.50 -18.23 -23.70
CA GLU A 800 25.50 -17.62 -24.60
C GLU A 800 26.75 -17.18 -23.84
N THR A 801 26.56 -16.51 -22.70
CA THR A 801 27.64 -16.03 -21.84
C THR A 801 28.47 -17.19 -21.28
N LEU A 802 27.83 -18.28 -20.85
CA LEU A 802 28.48 -19.52 -20.43
C LEU A 802 29.30 -20.14 -21.56
N GLY A 803 28.80 -20.11 -22.79
CA GLY A 803 29.54 -20.56 -23.97
C GLY A 803 30.81 -19.76 -24.23
N LEU A 804 30.76 -18.43 -24.10
CA LEU A 804 31.95 -17.57 -24.19
C LEU A 804 32.91 -17.79 -23.03
N LEU A 805 32.39 -18.00 -21.82
CA LEU A 805 33.18 -18.31 -20.63
C LEU A 805 33.92 -19.65 -20.80
N GLY A 806 33.28 -20.68 -21.35
CA GLY A 806 33.91 -21.97 -21.66
C GLY A 806 35.09 -21.82 -22.63
N ARG A 807 34.97 -20.96 -23.64
CA ARG A 807 36.10 -20.62 -24.53
C ARG A 807 37.22 -19.92 -23.77
N LEU A 808 36.91 -18.92 -22.95
CA LEU A 808 37.88 -18.16 -22.16
C LEU A 808 38.66 -19.06 -21.18
N VAL A 809 37.98 -19.99 -20.51
CA VAL A 809 38.61 -20.99 -19.63
C VAL A 809 39.66 -21.82 -20.38
N MET A 810 39.37 -22.21 -21.62
CA MET A 810 40.33 -22.95 -22.46
C MET A 810 41.48 -22.08 -22.97
N MET A 811 41.21 -20.83 -23.35
CA MET A 811 42.21 -19.87 -23.83
C MET A 811 43.20 -19.47 -22.73
N THR A 812 42.78 -19.48 -21.46
CA THR A 812 43.59 -19.06 -20.30
C THR A 812 44.38 -20.19 -19.64
N LYS A 813 44.25 -21.42 -20.14
CA LYS A 813 44.95 -22.60 -19.62
C LYS A 813 46.48 -22.43 -19.71
N GLN A 814 47.17 -22.43 -18.57
CA GLN A 814 48.63 -22.24 -18.45
C GLN A 814 49.17 -20.93 -19.04
N LEU A 815 48.29 -19.94 -19.25
CA LEU A 815 48.68 -18.67 -19.86
C LEU A 815 49.65 -17.87 -18.98
N ASP A 816 49.62 -18.07 -17.65
CA ASP A 816 50.54 -17.46 -16.70
C ASP A 816 52.02 -17.75 -16.99
N MET A 817 52.33 -18.84 -17.69
CA MET A 817 53.70 -19.13 -18.15
C MET A 817 54.17 -18.19 -19.27
N ALA A 818 53.24 -17.63 -20.06
CA ALA A 818 53.53 -16.75 -21.20
C ALA A 818 53.46 -15.24 -20.87
N LEU A 819 52.83 -14.85 -19.76
CA LEU A 819 52.63 -13.44 -19.36
C LEU A 819 53.90 -12.83 -18.73
N SER A 820 54.94 -12.64 -19.53
CA SER A 820 56.25 -12.16 -19.07
C SER A 820 56.29 -10.66 -18.73
N SER A 821 55.37 -9.84 -19.27
CA SER A 821 55.28 -8.40 -19.00
C SER A 821 53.85 -7.89 -19.13
N ASP A 822 53.60 -6.65 -18.69
CA ASP A 822 52.28 -6.02 -18.83
C ASP A 822 51.90 -5.79 -20.29
N SER A 823 52.85 -5.41 -21.15
CA SER A 823 52.60 -5.25 -22.60
C SER A 823 52.18 -6.55 -23.28
N VAL A 824 52.76 -7.69 -22.87
CA VAL A 824 52.32 -9.02 -23.35
C VAL A 824 50.91 -9.32 -22.85
N THR A 825 50.60 -8.93 -21.61
CA THR A 825 49.27 -9.10 -21.02
C THR A 825 48.22 -8.28 -21.77
N ASP A 826 48.51 -7.02 -22.08
CA ASP A 826 47.63 -6.13 -22.85
C ASP A 826 47.38 -6.68 -24.26
N TRP A 827 48.42 -7.21 -24.92
CA TRP A 827 48.27 -7.85 -26.22
C TRP A 827 47.31 -9.06 -26.17
N TYR A 828 47.44 -9.92 -25.15
CA TYR A 828 46.53 -11.05 -24.99
C TYR A 828 45.10 -10.62 -24.65
N ILE A 829 44.90 -9.54 -23.89
CA ILE A 829 43.57 -8.97 -23.63
C ILE A 829 42.91 -8.61 -24.97
N GLU A 830 43.59 -7.83 -25.82
CA GLU A 830 43.05 -7.43 -27.12
C GLU A 830 42.80 -8.61 -28.07
N ASP A 831 43.71 -9.60 -28.07
CA ASP A 831 43.56 -10.81 -28.88
C ASP A 831 42.38 -11.65 -28.40
N PHE A 832 42.17 -11.78 -27.09
CA PHE A 832 41.07 -12.54 -26.53
C PHE A 832 39.73 -11.87 -26.79
N LEU A 833 39.64 -10.55 -26.60
CA LEU A 833 38.44 -9.78 -26.95
C LEU A 833 38.10 -9.94 -28.44
N ARG A 834 39.10 -9.97 -29.32
CA ARG A 834 38.90 -10.22 -30.75
C ARG A 834 38.39 -11.63 -31.04
N GLN A 835 39.03 -12.66 -30.48
CA GLN A 835 38.65 -14.06 -30.70
C GLN A 835 37.26 -14.39 -30.12
N LEU A 836 36.85 -13.70 -29.06
CA LEU A 836 35.53 -13.83 -28.43
C LEU A 836 34.47 -12.94 -29.11
N GLY A 837 34.83 -12.10 -30.09
CA GLY A 837 33.90 -11.23 -30.79
C GLY A 837 33.44 -9.99 -30.01
N LEU A 838 34.17 -9.61 -28.96
CA LEU A 838 33.86 -8.51 -28.05
C LEU A 838 34.49 -7.16 -28.47
N ASN A 839 35.14 -7.11 -29.63
CA ASN A 839 35.69 -5.88 -30.23
C ASN A 839 34.59 -5.06 -30.92
N ARG A 840 33.70 -4.46 -30.13
CA ARG A 840 33.02 -3.22 -30.54
C ARG A 840 33.53 -2.10 -29.64
N ARG A 841 34.20 -1.10 -30.24
CA ARG A 841 34.22 0.24 -29.64
C ARG A 841 32.75 0.64 -29.51
N ALA A 842 32.29 0.88 -28.28
CA ALA A 842 31.04 1.60 -28.08
C ALA A 842 31.23 3.01 -28.66
N THR A 843 30.82 3.18 -29.91
CA THR A 843 30.47 4.49 -30.46
C THR A 843 28.95 4.57 -30.45
N SER A 844 28.47 5.66 -29.86
CA SER A 844 27.09 6.08 -29.55
C SER A 844 26.42 5.37 -28.38
#